data_AF-A0A662BB67-F1
#
_entry.id   AF-A0A662BB67-F1
#
_cell.length_a   1.000
_cell.length_b   1.000
_cell.length_c   1.000
_cell.angle_alpha   90.00
_cell.angle_beta   90.00
_cell.angle_gamma   90.00
#
_symmetry.space_group_name_H-M   'P 1'
#
loop_
_entity.id
_entity.type
_entity.pdbx_description
1 polymer ?
#
loop_
_entity_poly.entity_id
_entity_poly.type
_entity_poly.pdbx_seq_one_letter_code
_entity_poly.pdbx_strand_id
1 'polypeptide(L)'
;MDTQKNNIGKIFNKLKNSWFVLLIIWLLLPDMMNAQFNDTVYIEMLKFPVINHKKDVSELSDTMTLRFNLVKNWGTEYARKGFYLNESDSIDVKATEYVNNEKDILPITYIPGSLKKLSSDTSGNSIPSDITISLLVDYSGSISDAEFKRINEAIRSFVEKVPEGCLYYSWFSSDISESKLLTKDNFEEVTRRASKGHTALYNAIYTKLLEFDSTAQVPNMEKELQYKRNMDIARKNSKNNYLIVLTDGVNDVDKIGKYLDGDWENINSSKLLKALQKYSNKVKVFALGFGENSDNFDEDDLKRICEASGNPGGYFLVKPESILQYFKVDLADKFSEYYEIKLQNQPGKTYQGNRRRLEILIKSNNPEVPVAKGSVEYSLGAPTNQFIVGKQSIWRTITTGIFVGLILFLVVVIIMQLIIPLMKNKIFNIRYAKKYKPAKNELLIECPYCGDPLNPGDIVIAKCEHIVHKVCWNDFGHVCPEYGQNCNKGKQDYFDITDPFSKKNRKYYVKWVLFGMIGGFLSWFPYLLLKDWGFLFDFARKITETFRPDLANMNSLNLFSAKISSLILIGSTMGFFLTFFFTFIEDYRRKSMKVVGSILLRSLVGAVLGFLSFLIGGIILVWLNQPYTSFASDWIPWILFGASIGLTLSVKTTIVWKHGLMGGIISIVFCFFILYLMAGDIDYSALLISFMLFGGGLGISIATVHSRAENYYLKITQGKKNEETIPIHKWMSYQGGHNEVYIGRAFSCEIQMNWESKNPDIAEKHAKLYLNSNNIPVIVSLVSDMTTVYNDRFEMNTSKEYELYNGIIFKIGNTVFQYFEKEK
;
A
#
# COMPACT_ATOMS: atom_id res chain seq x y z
N MET A 1 -9.59 -48.68 -29.62
CA MET A 1 -10.21 -47.56 -28.90
C MET A 1 -10.00 -47.63 -27.38
N ASP A 2 -9.59 -48.76 -26.80
CA ASP A 2 -9.34 -48.89 -25.35
C ASP A 2 -7.91 -48.53 -24.87
N THR A 3 -6.97 -48.33 -25.78
CA THR A 3 -5.60 -47.90 -25.46
C THR A 3 -5.43 -46.39 -25.27
N GLN A 4 -6.42 -45.57 -25.66
CA GLN A 4 -6.41 -44.12 -25.43
C GLN A 4 -6.99 -43.71 -24.06
N LYS A 5 -7.89 -44.52 -23.47
CA LYS A 5 -8.47 -44.24 -22.14
C LYS A 5 -7.48 -44.44 -20.99
N ASN A 6 -6.55 -45.40 -21.12
CA ASN A 6 -5.57 -45.69 -20.06
C ASN A 6 -4.42 -44.67 -19.94
N ASN A 7 -4.09 -43.93 -21.01
CA ASN A 7 -3.08 -42.86 -20.95
C ASN A 7 -3.65 -41.52 -20.44
N ILE A 8 -4.93 -41.25 -20.69
CA ILE A 8 -5.62 -40.06 -20.14
C ILE A 8 -5.82 -40.21 -18.62
N GLY A 9 -6.12 -41.42 -18.13
CA GLY A 9 -6.25 -41.70 -16.69
C GLY A 9 -4.95 -41.52 -15.88
N LYS A 10 -3.78 -41.85 -16.46
CA LYS A 10 -2.47 -41.63 -15.82
C LYS A 10 -2.03 -40.16 -15.82
N ILE A 11 -2.41 -39.39 -16.83
CA ILE A 11 -2.19 -37.94 -16.89
C ILE A 11 -3.10 -37.22 -15.89
N PHE A 12 -4.37 -37.63 -15.78
CA PHE A 12 -5.30 -37.10 -14.78
C PHE A 12 -4.87 -37.41 -13.34
N ASN A 13 -4.35 -38.61 -13.04
CA ASN A 13 -3.86 -38.92 -11.68
C ASN A 13 -2.56 -38.18 -11.29
N LYS A 14 -1.71 -37.79 -12.27
CA LYS A 14 -0.55 -36.93 -12.01
C LYS A 14 -0.94 -35.46 -11.82
N LEU A 15 -1.94 -34.97 -12.56
CA LEU A 15 -2.51 -33.63 -12.39
C LEU A 15 -3.33 -33.51 -11.10
N LYS A 16 -4.00 -34.60 -10.68
CA LYS A 16 -4.80 -34.66 -9.45
C LYS A 16 -3.97 -34.35 -8.22
N ASN A 17 -2.71 -34.79 -8.10
CA ASN A 17 -1.88 -34.47 -6.94
C ASN A 17 -1.39 -33.01 -6.90
N SER A 18 -1.27 -32.32 -8.04
CA SER A 18 -0.93 -30.89 -8.06
C SER A 18 -2.16 -30.02 -7.80
N TRP A 19 -3.32 -30.44 -8.32
CA TRP A 19 -4.61 -29.82 -8.01
C TRP A 19 -5.06 -30.11 -6.59
N PHE A 20 -4.77 -31.27 -6.00
CA PHE A 20 -5.12 -31.57 -4.61
C PHE A 20 -4.32 -30.69 -3.63
N VAL A 21 -3.06 -30.37 -3.94
CA VAL A 21 -2.27 -29.41 -3.13
C VAL A 21 -2.79 -27.98 -3.32
N LEU A 22 -3.14 -27.58 -4.55
CA LEU A 22 -3.77 -26.27 -4.81
C LEU A 22 -5.19 -26.16 -4.23
N LEU A 23 -5.95 -27.26 -4.20
CA LEU A 23 -7.31 -27.35 -3.68
C LEU A 23 -7.31 -27.49 -2.15
N ILE A 24 -6.30 -28.12 -1.54
CA ILE A 24 -6.06 -28.08 -0.09
C ILE A 24 -5.63 -26.67 0.31
N ILE A 25 -4.80 -25.98 -0.47
CA ILE A 25 -4.49 -24.56 -0.26
C ILE A 25 -5.77 -23.72 -0.42
N TRP A 26 -6.59 -23.97 -1.43
CA TRP A 26 -7.85 -23.25 -1.70
C TRP A 26 -8.97 -23.55 -0.70
N LEU A 27 -9.00 -24.75 -0.10
CA LEU A 27 -9.97 -25.17 0.93
C LEU A 27 -9.53 -24.81 2.35
N LEU A 28 -8.23 -24.62 2.61
CA LEU A 28 -7.71 -24.16 3.90
C LEU A 28 -7.54 -22.64 4.00
N LEU A 29 -7.62 -21.91 2.88
CA LEU A 29 -7.55 -20.45 2.86
C LEU A 29 -8.78 -19.74 3.47
N PRO A 30 -10.05 -20.17 3.26
CA PRO A 30 -11.21 -19.44 3.77
C PRO A 30 -11.26 -19.36 5.31
N ASP A 31 -10.86 -20.43 6.01
CA ASP A 31 -10.91 -20.49 7.48
C ASP A 31 -9.78 -19.69 8.15
N MET A 32 -8.71 -19.36 7.42
CA MET A 32 -7.68 -18.41 7.87
C MET A 32 -7.92 -16.96 7.38
N MET A 33 -8.91 -16.75 6.50
CA MET A 33 -9.13 -15.46 5.80
C MET A 33 -10.30 -14.63 6.35
N ASN A 34 -10.88 -14.99 7.49
CA ASN A 34 -11.99 -14.26 8.10
C ASN A 34 -11.75 -13.92 9.58
N ALA A 35 -10.50 -13.65 9.96
CA ALA A 35 -10.25 -12.92 11.19
C ALA A 35 -10.62 -11.44 10.97
N GLN A 36 -11.93 -11.14 10.98
CA GLN A 36 -12.39 -9.83 11.46
C GLN A 36 -11.88 -9.72 12.90
N PHE A 37 -10.76 -9.03 13.09
CA PHE A 37 -10.39 -8.52 14.40
C PHE A 37 -11.39 -7.41 14.76
N ASN A 38 -12.56 -7.83 15.23
CA ASN A 38 -13.49 -6.98 15.97
C ASN A 38 -12.88 -6.77 17.36
N ASP A 39 -11.90 -5.87 17.44
CA ASP A 39 -11.36 -5.45 18.73
C ASP A 39 -12.36 -4.48 19.38
N THR A 40 -13.37 -5.05 20.04
CA THR A 40 -14.20 -4.32 21.00
C THR A 40 -13.40 -4.10 22.28
N VAL A 41 -12.95 -2.87 22.49
CA VAL A 41 -12.23 -2.46 23.70
C VAL A 41 -13.23 -2.02 24.76
N TYR A 42 -13.20 -2.69 25.91
CA TYR A 42 -14.02 -2.37 27.08
C TYR A 42 -13.23 -1.46 28.02
N ILE A 43 -13.85 -0.38 28.49
CA ILE A 43 -13.31 0.47 29.56
C ILE A 43 -14.31 0.46 30.72
N GLU A 44 -13.84 0.01 31.87
CA GLU A 44 -14.54 -0.01 33.15
C GLU A 44 -13.91 1.06 34.07
N MET A 45 -14.73 1.89 34.72
CA MET A 45 -14.29 2.91 35.67
C MET A 45 -14.34 2.40 37.10
N LEU A 46 -13.21 2.32 37.78
CA LEU A 46 -13.15 2.10 39.23
C LEU A 46 -12.27 3.18 39.88
N LYS A 47 -12.93 4.27 40.32
CA LYS A 47 -12.47 5.35 41.22
C LYS A 47 -11.46 6.39 40.68
N PHE A 48 -11.46 7.54 41.38
CA PHE A 48 -10.67 8.74 41.13
C PHE A 48 -9.18 8.44 40.88
N PRO A 49 -8.57 8.93 39.79
CA PRO A 49 -7.17 8.67 39.51
C PRO A 49 -6.27 9.59 40.35
N VAL A 50 -5.56 8.98 41.29
CA VAL A 50 -4.24 9.44 41.75
C VAL A 50 -3.24 9.03 40.68
N ILE A 51 -2.44 9.98 40.18
CA ILE A 51 -1.38 9.70 39.20
C ILE A 51 -0.27 8.94 39.92
N ASN A 52 -0.18 7.62 39.69
CA ASN A 52 1.00 6.84 40.03
C ASN A 52 1.66 6.37 38.74
N HIS A 53 2.86 6.90 38.47
CA HIS A 53 3.76 6.36 37.47
C HIS A 53 4.20 4.95 37.90
N LYS A 54 3.67 3.91 37.27
CA LYS A 54 4.37 2.62 37.19
C LYS A 54 4.54 2.21 35.73
N LYS A 55 5.80 1.92 35.42
CA LYS A 55 6.26 1.19 34.24
C LYS A 55 5.59 -0.19 34.23
N ASP A 56 5.42 -0.72 33.02
CA ASP A 56 5.02 -2.09 32.70
C ASP A 56 3.52 -2.30 32.40
N VAL A 57 3.10 -1.99 31.17
CA VAL A 57 2.16 -2.83 30.40
C VAL A 57 2.49 -2.72 28.90
N SER A 58 2.62 -3.87 28.24
CA SER A 58 2.90 -4.10 26.83
C SER A 58 1.64 -4.17 25.96
N GLU A 59 1.82 -3.87 24.67
CA GLU A 59 1.04 -4.28 23.48
C GLU A 59 -0.35 -3.66 23.16
N LEU A 60 -0.38 -3.04 21.96
CA LEU A 60 -1.49 -2.92 21.00
C LEU A 60 -2.88 -2.50 21.55
N SER A 61 -3.04 -1.23 21.94
CA SER A 61 -4.36 -0.59 21.94
C SER A 61 -4.26 0.90 21.63
N ASP A 62 -5.16 1.38 20.76
CA ASP A 62 -5.37 2.80 20.50
C ASP A 62 -6.34 3.34 21.54
N THR A 63 -5.79 3.86 22.64
CA THR A 63 -6.60 4.45 23.72
C THR A 63 -6.62 5.97 23.60
N MET A 64 -7.81 6.54 23.76
CA MET A 64 -8.02 7.98 23.94
C MET A 64 -8.78 8.19 25.25
N THR A 65 -8.22 9.01 26.14
CA THR A 65 -8.87 9.38 27.41
C THR A 65 -9.41 10.80 27.30
N LEU A 66 -10.72 10.98 27.46
CA LEU A 66 -11.36 12.29 27.55
C LEU A 66 -11.98 12.45 28.93
N ARG A 67 -11.71 13.58 29.59
CA ARG A 67 -12.44 14.05 30.77
C ARG A 67 -13.24 15.27 30.39
N PHE A 68 -14.52 15.30 30.70
CA PHE A 68 -15.35 16.50 30.60
C PHE A 68 -16.25 16.61 31.83
N ASN A 69 -16.51 17.86 32.24
CA ASN A 69 -17.42 18.18 33.31
C ASN A 69 -18.82 18.37 32.73
N LEU A 70 -19.79 17.60 33.23
CA LEU A 70 -21.21 17.90 33.00
C LEU A 70 -21.61 19.05 33.93
N VAL A 71 -21.80 20.25 33.37
CA VAL A 71 -22.28 21.40 34.14
C VAL A 71 -23.78 21.28 34.37
N LYS A 72 -24.17 21.23 35.64
CA LYS A 72 -25.54 21.18 36.16
C LYS A 72 -26.28 22.48 35.82
N ASN A 73 -27.53 22.41 35.36
CA ASN A 73 -28.38 23.59 35.26
C ASN A 73 -28.79 24.00 36.69
N TRP A 74 -28.73 25.28 37.02
CA TRP A 74 -29.20 25.74 38.33
C TRP A 74 -30.74 25.71 38.32
N GLY A 75 -31.35 24.91 39.20
CA GLY A 75 -32.79 24.92 39.43
C GLY A 75 -33.61 23.70 38.97
N THR A 76 -33.03 22.68 38.33
CA THR A 76 -33.77 21.45 37.99
C THR A 76 -33.04 20.19 38.46
N GLU A 77 -33.72 19.35 39.24
CA GLU A 77 -33.12 18.14 39.83
C GLU A 77 -32.97 16.96 38.85
N TYR A 78 -33.69 16.95 37.72
CA TYR A 78 -33.61 15.84 36.76
C TYR A 78 -33.82 16.31 35.32
N ALA A 79 -32.73 16.56 34.59
CA ALA A 79 -32.79 16.71 33.13
C ALA A 79 -31.61 15.96 32.49
N ARG A 80 -31.90 14.98 31.62
CA ARG A 80 -30.93 14.35 30.72
C ARG A 80 -30.49 15.39 29.69
N LYS A 81 -29.18 15.57 29.52
CA LYS A 81 -28.61 16.40 28.44
C LYS A 81 -28.15 15.50 27.30
N GLY A 82 -28.63 15.78 26.08
CA GLY A 82 -28.14 15.18 24.83
C GLY A 82 -26.86 15.88 24.34
N PHE A 83 -26.07 15.18 23.53
CA PHE A 83 -24.91 15.73 22.82
C PHE A 83 -25.33 16.30 21.46
N TYR A 84 -24.75 17.43 21.06
CA TYR A 84 -24.98 18.08 19.76
C TYR A 84 -23.70 18.11 18.94
N LEU A 85 -23.75 17.64 17.70
CA LEU A 85 -22.71 17.79 16.68
C LEU A 85 -23.40 18.02 15.33
N ASN A 86 -22.98 19.04 14.58
CA ASN A 86 -23.53 19.38 13.27
C ASN A 86 -22.47 19.16 12.17
N GLU A 87 -22.90 18.71 10.99
CA GLU A 87 -22.05 18.50 9.81
C GLU A 87 -21.53 19.84 9.25
N SER A 88 -20.22 20.00 9.09
CA SER A 88 -19.61 21.12 8.36
C SER A 88 -19.16 20.68 6.97
N ASP A 89 -19.59 21.41 5.95
CA ASP A 89 -19.12 21.27 4.58
C ASP A 89 -17.77 21.98 4.36
N SER A 90 -16.90 21.28 3.64
CA SER A 90 -15.62 21.70 3.06
C SER A 90 -14.63 22.49 3.94
N ILE A 91 -13.55 21.82 4.36
CA ILE A 91 -12.27 22.49 4.70
C ILE A 91 -11.20 21.93 3.77
N ASP A 92 -10.58 22.83 3.02
CA ASP A 92 -9.46 22.57 2.12
C ASP A 92 -8.15 22.43 2.93
N VAL A 93 -7.34 21.41 2.63
CA VAL A 93 -6.14 21.08 3.42
C VAL A 93 -4.91 21.70 2.76
N LYS A 94 -4.37 22.78 3.35
CA LYS A 94 -2.99 23.23 3.09
C LYS A 94 -2.06 22.68 4.17
N ALA A 95 -1.28 21.67 3.83
CA ALA A 95 -0.12 21.28 4.62
C ALA A 95 0.95 22.36 4.45
N THR A 96 1.27 23.09 5.52
CA THR A 96 2.43 23.99 5.55
C THR A 96 3.48 23.39 6.50
N GLU A 97 4.68 23.14 5.98
CA GLU A 97 5.86 22.84 6.78
C GLU A 97 6.42 24.13 7.38
N TYR A 98 6.69 24.12 8.69
CA TYR A 98 7.54 25.13 9.30
C TYR A 98 8.77 24.47 9.95
N VAL A 99 9.93 25.03 9.64
CA VAL A 99 11.24 24.60 10.11
C VAL A 99 11.70 25.52 11.24
N ASN A 100 12.02 24.89 12.38
CA ASN A 100 12.84 25.35 13.50
C ASN A 100 12.43 26.65 14.23
N ASN A 101 11.88 26.50 15.44
CA ASN A 101 12.67 26.62 16.67
C ASN A 101 11.85 26.12 17.89
N GLU A 102 12.52 25.36 18.75
CA GLU A 102 12.02 24.57 19.89
C GLU A 102 11.40 23.20 19.54
N LYS A 103 12.20 22.15 19.79
CA LYS A 103 12.09 20.79 19.24
C LYS A 103 11.55 19.81 20.27
N ASP A 104 10.30 19.38 20.09
CA ASP A 104 9.80 17.99 20.23
C ASP A 104 8.27 17.92 20.34
N ILE A 105 7.56 18.71 19.52
CA ILE A 105 6.12 18.51 19.27
C ILE A 105 5.91 18.62 17.76
N LEU A 106 5.80 17.47 17.09
CA LEU A 106 5.41 17.42 15.67
C LEU A 106 3.94 17.83 15.53
N PRO A 107 3.55 18.49 14.42
CA PRO A 107 2.17 18.90 14.20
C PRO A 107 1.24 17.69 14.10
N ILE A 108 0.09 17.81 14.76
CA ILE A 108 -0.90 16.75 14.96
C ILE A 108 -1.70 16.55 13.66
N THR A 109 -1.84 15.30 13.21
CA THR A 109 -2.58 14.96 11.99
C THR A 109 -4.09 14.92 12.23
N TYR A 110 -4.82 15.87 11.62
CA TYR A 110 -6.29 15.87 11.52
C TYR A 110 -6.78 14.71 10.62
N ILE A 111 -7.83 13.99 11.04
CA ILE A 111 -8.50 12.96 10.21
C ILE A 111 -9.81 13.55 9.66
N PRO A 112 -9.88 13.88 8.35
CA PRO A 112 -11.07 14.47 7.74
C PRO A 112 -12.31 13.59 7.87
N GLY A 113 -13.45 14.17 8.26
CA GLY A 113 -14.76 13.49 8.28
C GLY A 113 -15.04 12.61 9.50
N SER A 114 -14.13 12.58 10.48
CA SER A 114 -14.25 11.78 11.72
C SER A 114 -15.46 12.13 12.61
N LEU A 115 -16.09 13.29 12.40
CA LEU A 115 -17.22 13.78 13.20
C LEU A 115 -18.54 13.96 12.41
N LYS A 116 -18.57 13.69 11.09
CA LYS A 116 -19.75 13.96 10.25
C LYS A 116 -20.95 13.03 10.50
N LYS A 117 -20.76 11.85 11.11
CA LYS A 117 -21.82 10.83 11.27
C LYS A 117 -22.31 10.62 12.70
N LEU A 118 -22.42 11.69 13.49
CA LEU A 118 -23.02 11.62 14.82
C LEU A 118 -24.47 12.12 14.72
N SER A 119 -25.43 11.20 14.83
CA SER A 119 -26.85 11.53 14.78
C SER A 119 -27.25 12.31 16.03
N SER A 120 -27.79 13.52 15.84
CA SER A 120 -28.35 14.35 16.90
C SER A 120 -29.69 13.80 17.39
N ASP A 121 -29.88 13.77 18.70
CA ASP A 121 -31.22 13.82 19.28
C ASP A 121 -31.69 15.29 19.18
N THR A 122 -32.58 15.59 18.22
CA THR A 122 -33.03 16.96 17.87
C THR A 122 -33.97 17.58 18.90
N SER A 123 -34.10 17.00 20.09
CA SER A 123 -35.13 17.32 21.07
C SER A 123 -34.68 18.25 22.23
N GLY A 124 -33.51 18.87 22.17
CA GLY A 124 -33.04 19.74 23.26
C GLY A 124 -32.28 20.99 22.82
N ASN A 125 -32.22 21.95 23.75
CA ASN A 125 -31.63 23.27 23.58
C ASN A 125 -30.17 23.16 23.12
N SER A 126 -29.85 23.75 21.96
CA SER A 126 -28.50 23.71 21.36
C SER A 126 -27.53 24.71 22.00
N ILE A 127 -28.03 25.71 22.74
CA ILE A 127 -27.24 26.80 23.32
C ILE A 127 -27.06 26.57 24.84
N PRO A 128 -25.82 26.67 25.37
CA PRO A 128 -25.55 26.58 26.82
C PRO A 128 -26.32 27.62 27.66
N SER A 129 -26.79 27.22 28.85
CA SER A 129 -27.57 28.08 29.76
C SER A 129 -26.74 29.07 30.59
N ASP A 130 -25.41 28.97 30.54
CA ASP A 130 -24.46 29.88 31.19
C ASP A 130 -24.12 31.10 30.32
N ILE A 131 -24.76 31.24 29.17
CA ILE A 131 -24.63 32.36 28.25
C ILE A 131 -25.67 33.45 28.55
N THR A 132 -25.30 34.71 28.32
CA THR A 132 -26.23 35.84 28.28
C THR A 132 -26.17 36.53 26.92
N ILE A 133 -27.32 36.63 26.25
CA ILE A 133 -27.47 37.23 24.92
C ILE A 133 -28.35 38.47 25.05
N SER A 134 -27.82 39.64 24.68
CA SER A 134 -28.60 40.86 24.47
C SER A 134 -28.78 41.05 22.97
N LEU A 135 -30.02 40.97 22.49
CA LEU A 135 -30.39 41.19 21.10
C LEU A 135 -30.92 42.63 20.96
N LEU A 136 -30.24 43.42 20.12
CA LEU A 136 -30.54 44.80 19.81
C LEU A 136 -30.98 44.90 18.35
N VAL A 137 -32.22 45.32 18.11
CA VAL A 137 -32.83 45.36 16.76
C VAL A 137 -33.16 46.78 16.33
N ASP A 138 -32.76 47.13 15.12
CA ASP A 138 -33.04 48.41 14.49
C ASP A 138 -34.50 48.49 14.02
N TYR A 139 -35.21 49.54 14.45
CA TYR A 139 -36.61 49.83 14.12
C TYR A 139 -36.77 51.11 13.27
N SER A 140 -35.67 51.59 12.69
CA SER A 140 -35.66 52.81 11.88
C SER A 140 -36.56 52.72 10.64
N GLY A 141 -36.81 53.89 10.04
CA GLY A 141 -37.68 54.03 8.87
C GLY A 141 -37.20 53.31 7.61
N SER A 142 -35.94 52.88 7.57
CA SER A 142 -35.32 52.16 6.44
C SER A 142 -35.72 50.68 6.38
N ILE A 143 -36.19 50.09 7.47
CA ILE A 143 -36.67 48.70 7.51
C ILE A 143 -38.18 48.66 7.22
N SER A 144 -38.54 48.03 6.11
CA SER A 144 -39.94 47.88 5.67
C SER A 144 -40.74 46.98 6.61
N ASP A 145 -42.08 47.10 6.57
CA ASP A 145 -42.95 46.30 7.42
C ASP A 145 -42.89 44.80 7.09
N ALA A 146 -42.61 44.46 5.82
CA ALA A 146 -42.43 43.09 5.36
C ALA A 146 -41.11 42.48 5.88
N GLU A 147 -40.02 43.25 5.83
CA GLU A 147 -38.72 42.85 6.39
C GLU A 147 -38.80 42.67 7.91
N PHE A 148 -39.46 43.61 8.59
CA PHE A 148 -39.67 43.53 10.02
C PHE A 148 -40.43 42.26 10.45
N LYS A 149 -41.43 41.86 9.66
CA LYS A 149 -42.15 40.60 9.88
C LYS A 149 -41.22 39.39 9.78
N ARG A 150 -40.31 39.36 8.79
CA ARG A 150 -39.31 38.29 8.64
C ARG A 150 -38.28 38.27 9.76
N ILE A 151 -37.86 39.43 10.23
CA ILE A 151 -37.00 39.57 11.42
C ILE A 151 -37.69 38.95 12.63
N ASN A 152 -38.96 39.28 12.88
CA ASN A 152 -39.71 38.69 14.00
C ASN A 152 -39.88 37.17 13.86
N GLU A 153 -40.17 36.65 12.67
CA GLU A 153 -40.22 35.21 12.42
C GLU A 153 -38.87 34.52 12.72
N ALA A 154 -37.75 35.15 12.35
CA ALA A 154 -36.40 34.65 12.63
C ALA A 154 -36.08 34.67 14.14
N ILE A 155 -36.41 35.76 14.84
CA ILE A 155 -36.22 35.87 16.29
C ILE A 155 -37.09 34.84 17.02
N ARG A 156 -38.33 34.63 16.58
CA ARG A 156 -39.22 33.59 17.14
C ARG A 156 -38.59 32.21 17.04
N SER A 157 -38.02 31.86 15.88
CA SER A 157 -37.29 30.60 15.71
C SER A 157 -36.04 30.50 16.60
N PHE A 158 -35.40 31.63 16.92
CA PHE A 158 -34.23 31.66 17.79
C PHE A 158 -34.60 31.48 19.27
N VAL A 159 -35.70 32.10 19.72
CA VAL A 159 -36.28 31.92 21.06
C VAL A 159 -36.57 30.44 21.35
N GLU A 160 -36.94 29.66 20.35
CA GLU A 160 -37.17 28.22 20.51
C GLU A 160 -35.90 27.41 20.85
N LYS A 161 -34.71 27.92 20.51
CA LYS A 161 -33.42 27.23 20.70
C LYS A 161 -32.62 27.70 21.92
N VAL A 162 -32.87 28.93 22.38
CA VAL A 162 -32.18 29.53 23.51
C VAL A 162 -32.84 29.09 24.83
N PRO A 163 -32.08 28.64 25.85
CA PRO A 163 -32.65 28.36 27.17
C PRO A 163 -33.36 29.58 27.77
N GLU A 164 -34.46 29.34 28.49
CA GLU A 164 -35.16 30.39 29.23
C GLU A 164 -34.21 31.14 30.16
N GLY A 165 -34.39 32.47 30.27
CA GLY A 165 -33.53 33.31 31.10
C GLY A 165 -32.25 33.81 30.42
N CYS A 166 -31.97 33.45 29.16
CA CYS A 166 -30.69 33.77 28.49
C CYS A 166 -30.77 34.84 27.41
N LEU A 167 -31.97 35.15 26.89
CA LEU A 167 -32.16 36.09 25.79
C LEU A 167 -32.88 37.36 26.27
N TYR A 168 -32.26 38.51 26.05
CA TYR A 168 -32.83 39.82 26.30
C TYR A 168 -33.06 40.52 24.96
N TYR A 169 -34.20 41.21 24.82
CA TYR A 169 -34.58 41.93 23.63
C TYR A 169 -34.62 43.43 23.90
N SER A 170 -34.06 44.19 22.98
CA SER A 170 -34.18 45.65 22.92
C SER A 170 -34.26 46.10 21.47
N TRP A 171 -34.87 47.27 21.28
CA TRP A 171 -34.94 47.91 19.99
C TRP A 171 -34.39 49.33 20.06
N PHE A 172 -33.97 49.86 18.91
CA PHE A 172 -33.55 51.25 18.80
C PHE A 172 -34.05 51.89 17.51
N SER A 173 -34.36 53.18 17.60
CA SER A 173 -34.59 54.07 16.48
C SER A 173 -34.10 55.46 16.90
N SER A 174 -34.98 56.46 16.96
CA SER A 174 -34.66 57.74 17.58
C SER A 174 -34.47 57.58 19.11
N ASP A 175 -35.18 56.61 19.71
CA ASP A 175 -35.10 56.23 21.12
C ASP A 175 -34.50 54.82 21.28
N ILE A 176 -33.88 54.55 22.43
CA ILE A 176 -33.37 53.23 22.81
C ILE A 176 -34.32 52.63 23.87
N SER A 177 -34.79 51.41 23.66
CA SER A 177 -35.70 50.73 24.60
C SER A 177 -34.95 50.13 25.80
N GLU A 178 -35.66 49.83 26.88
CA GLU A 178 -35.18 48.89 27.92
C GLU A 178 -34.91 47.49 27.33
N SER A 179 -33.92 46.78 27.86
CA SER A 179 -33.68 45.36 27.57
C SER A 179 -34.63 44.50 28.39
N LYS A 180 -35.58 43.82 27.74
CA LYS A 180 -36.55 42.94 28.42
C LYS A 180 -36.21 41.48 28.18
N LEU A 181 -36.42 40.64 29.20
CA LEU A 181 -36.25 39.20 29.04
C LEU A 181 -37.24 38.69 27.99
N LEU A 182 -36.76 37.97 26.99
CA LEU A 182 -37.59 37.42 25.92
C LEU A 182 -37.82 35.92 26.15
N THR A 183 -39.09 35.53 26.24
CA THR A 183 -39.56 34.14 26.39
C THR A 183 -40.60 33.82 25.33
N LYS A 184 -40.98 32.54 25.22
CA LYS A 184 -42.03 32.10 24.29
C LYS A 184 -43.38 32.77 24.58
N ASP A 185 -43.65 33.03 25.86
CA ASP A 185 -44.95 33.54 26.32
C ASP A 185 -45.08 35.06 26.15
N ASN A 186 -43.98 35.81 26.25
CA ASN A 186 -43.99 37.28 26.19
C ASN A 186 -43.53 37.84 24.84
N PHE A 187 -43.28 36.98 23.85
CA PHE A 187 -42.72 37.36 22.55
C PHE A 187 -43.48 38.52 21.89
N GLU A 188 -44.79 38.36 21.68
CA GLU A 188 -45.64 39.36 21.01
C GLU A 188 -45.73 40.69 21.78
N GLU A 189 -45.63 40.65 23.11
CA GLU A 189 -45.67 41.85 23.94
C GLU A 189 -44.37 42.67 23.82
N VAL A 190 -43.24 41.97 23.84
CA VAL A 190 -41.88 42.53 23.88
C VAL A 190 -41.38 42.97 22.50
N THR A 191 -41.74 42.26 21.42
CA THR A 191 -41.35 42.60 20.04
C THR A 191 -42.35 43.49 19.32
N ARG A 192 -43.34 44.04 20.04
CA ARG A 192 -44.32 44.96 19.47
C ARG A 192 -43.64 46.23 18.99
N ARG A 193 -43.88 46.57 17.72
CA ARG A 193 -43.21 47.68 17.04
C ARG A 193 -43.57 49.04 17.68
N ALA A 194 -42.54 49.84 17.97
CA ALA A 194 -42.67 51.24 18.36
C ALA A 194 -42.67 52.18 17.14
N SER A 195 -42.81 53.49 17.35
CA SER A 195 -42.84 54.50 16.27
C SER A 195 -41.56 54.50 15.43
N LYS A 196 -41.71 54.58 14.10
CA LYS A 196 -40.58 54.71 13.16
C LYS A 196 -39.82 56.01 13.42
N GLY A 197 -38.49 55.96 13.34
CA GLY A 197 -37.60 57.10 13.56
C GLY A 197 -36.30 56.99 12.75
N HIS A 198 -35.37 57.88 13.04
CA HIS A 198 -34.00 57.84 12.49
C HIS A 198 -33.13 56.86 13.30
N THR A 199 -31.97 56.46 12.78
CA THR A 199 -31.14 55.41 13.40
C THR A 199 -30.07 55.98 14.33
N ALA A 200 -30.13 55.67 15.63
CA ALA A 200 -29.12 56.05 16.63
C ALA A 200 -28.14 54.91 16.98
N LEU A 201 -27.48 54.33 15.97
CA LEU A 201 -26.69 53.09 16.10
C LEU A 201 -25.61 53.13 17.18
N TYR A 202 -24.73 54.15 17.17
CA TYR A 202 -23.61 54.19 18.13
C TYR A 202 -24.07 54.39 19.56
N ASN A 203 -25.07 55.24 19.76
CA ASN A 203 -25.68 55.48 21.07
C ASN A 203 -26.34 54.19 21.59
N ALA A 204 -27.04 53.45 20.72
CA ALA A 204 -27.69 52.19 21.08
C ALA A 204 -26.68 51.11 21.49
N ILE A 205 -25.65 50.86 20.70
CA ILE A 205 -24.62 49.87 21.02
C ILE A 205 -23.90 50.26 22.31
N TYR A 206 -23.53 51.53 22.48
CA TYR A 206 -22.85 52.02 23.68
C TYR A 206 -23.69 51.83 24.93
N THR A 207 -24.95 52.27 24.90
CA THR A 207 -25.89 52.13 26.02
C THR A 207 -26.09 50.67 26.42
N LYS A 208 -26.26 49.77 25.44
CA LYS A 208 -26.45 48.32 25.70
C LYS A 208 -25.19 47.61 26.15
N LEU A 209 -24.02 48.04 25.70
CA LEU A 209 -22.74 47.52 26.19
C LEU A 209 -22.57 47.78 27.70
N LEU A 210 -22.98 48.96 28.18
CA LEU A 210 -22.85 49.32 29.59
C LEU A 210 -23.80 48.55 30.52
N GLU A 211 -24.88 47.95 29.99
CA GLU A 211 -25.79 47.12 30.79
C GLU A 211 -25.10 45.91 31.40
N PHE A 212 -24.04 45.39 30.77
CA PHE A 212 -23.24 44.25 31.26
C PHE A 212 -22.32 44.59 32.45
N ASP A 213 -22.26 45.85 32.91
CA ASP A 213 -21.41 46.26 34.03
C ASP A 213 -22.17 47.06 35.08
N SER A 214 -22.55 46.42 36.18
CA SER A 214 -23.38 47.00 37.24
C SER A 214 -22.90 48.37 37.79
N THR A 215 -21.63 48.70 37.62
CA THR A 215 -21.01 49.95 38.11
C THR A 215 -20.92 51.05 37.05
N ALA A 216 -21.19 50.74 35.79
CA ALA A 216 -21.11 51.71 34.70
C ALA A 216 -22.23 52.76 34.78
N GLN A 217 -21.87 54.03 34.57
CA GLN A 217 -22.83 55.12 34.40
C GLN A 217 -23.25 55.17 32.92
N VAL A 218 -24.55 55.01 32.66
CA VAL A 218 -25.10 55.11 31.30
C VAL A 218 -25.42 56.59 31.04
N PRO A 219 -24.86 57.17 29.96
CA PRO A 219 -25.11 58.57 29.62
C PRO A 219 -26.58 58.79 29.26
N ASN A 220 -27.10 60.00 29.53
CA ASN A 220 -28.45 60.44 29.18
C ASN A 220 -29.62 59.58 29.73
N MET A 221 -29.38 58.69 30.71
CA MET A 221 -30.41 57.79 31.25
C MET A 221 -31.68 58.53 31.73
N GLU A 222 -31.52 59.70 32.35
CA GLU A 222 -32.65 60.52 32.84
C GLU A 222 -33.41 61.23 31.72
N LYS A 223 -32.79 61.39 30.56
CA LYS A 223 -33.34 62.09 29.39
C LYS A 223 -33.96 61.12 28.37
N GLU A 224 -33.68 59.83 28.48
CA GLU A 224 -34.19 58.80 27.59
C GLU A 224 -35.38 58.06 28.22
N LEU A 225 -36.59 58.61 28.07
CA LEU A 225 -37.81 58.16 28.77
C LEU A 225 -38.19 56.70 28.54
N GLN A 226 -37.80 56.11 27.40
CA GLN A 226 -38.09 54.72 27.06
C GLN A 226 -37.02 53.73 27.55
N TYR A 227 -35.91 54.27 28.06
CA TYR A 227 -34.78 53.49 28.53
C TYR A 227 -34.81 53.37 30.05
N LYS A 228 -34.75 52.13 30.52
CA LYS A 228 -34.40 51.81 31.88
C LYS A 228 -33.34 50.72 31.85
N ARG A 229 -32.30 50.89 32.67
CA ARG A 229 -31.22 49.92 32.75
C ARG A 229 -31.73 48.62 33.37
N ASN A 230 -31.59 47.51 32.64
CA ASN A 230 -31.85 46.18 33.18
C ASN A 230 -30.63 45.69 33.99
N MET A 231 -30.80 45.58 35.31
CA MET A 231 -29.72 45.14 36.22
C MET A 231 -29.49 43.62 36.21
N ASP A 232 -30.41 42.83 35.67
CA ASP A 232 -30.32 41.38 35.68
C ASP A 232 -29.20 40.88 34.75
N ILE A 233 -28.96 41.59 33.64
CA ILE A 233 -27.87 41.31 32.70
C ILE A 233 -26.50 41.37 33.41
N ALA A 234 -26.24 42.45 34.17
CA ALA A 234 -24.99 42.57 34.93
C ALA A 234 -24.91 41.59 36.12
N ARG A 235 -26.04 41.28 36.77
CA ARG A 235 -26.08 40.39 37.95
C ARG A 235 -25.83 38.92 37.59
N LYS A 236 -26.19 38.50 36.38
CA LYS A 236 -26.08 37.10 35.95
C LYS A 236 -24.63 36.59 35.91
N ASN A 237 -23.64 37.49 35.79
CA ASN A 237 -22.21 37.19 35.81
C ASN A 237 -21.83 35.97 34.94
N SER A 238 -22.47 35.86 33.77
CA SER A 238 -22.22 34.81 32.80
C SER A 238 -20.77 34.86 32.30
N LYS A 239 -20.16 33.69 32.12
CA LYS A 239 -18.79 33.58 31.59
C LYS A 239 -18.69 34.05 30.14
N ASN A 240 -19.76 33.87 29.38
CA ASN A 240 -19.87 34.24 27.97
C ASN A 240 -21.06 35.19 27.78
N ASN A 241 -20.78 36.44 27.40
CA ASN A 241 -21.80 37.45 27.13
C ASN A 241 -21.71 37.92 25.68
N TYR A 242 -22.86 38.05 25.04
CA TYR A 242 -22.97 38.43 23.64
C TYR A 242 -23.96 39.57 23.45
N LEU A 243 -23.57 40.57 22.66
CA LEU A 243 -24.45 41.62 22.15
C LEU A 243 -24.64 41.40 20.65
N ILE A 244 -25.84 41.03 20.24
CA ILE A 244 -26.20 40.83 18.84
C ILE A 244 -26.90 42.09 18.36
N VAL A 245 -26.36 42.75 17.34
CA VAL A 245 -26.89 43.99 16.76
C VAL A 245 -27.40 43.66 15.36
N LEU A 246 -28.70 43.85 15.14
CA LEU A 246 -29.33 43.71 13.82
C LEU A 246 -29.68 45.11 13.30
N THR A 247 -29.03 45.56 12.23
CA THR A 247 -29.14 46.93 11.72
C THR A 247 -28.90 47.00 10.22
N ASP A 248 -29.39 48.05 9.59
CA ASP A 248 -29.07 48.42 8.21
C ASP A 248 -27.73 49.17 8.08
N GLY A 249 -27.02 49.40 9.19
CA GLY A 249 -25.67 49.97 9.22
C GLY A 249 -25.62 51.50 9.11
N VAL A 250 -26.76 52.19 9.08
CA VAL A 250 -26.80 53.66 8.97
C VAL A 250 -26.84 54.30 10.36
N ASN A 251 -26.04 55.35 10.58
CA ASN A 251 -26.10 56.15 11.81
C ASN A 251 -26.56 57.59 11.50
N ASP A 252 -27.85 57.85 11.70
CA ASP A 252 -28.56 59.08 11.36
C ASP A 252 -28.75 60.02 12.56
N VAL A 253 -27.81 59.99 13.51
CA VAL A 253 -27.91 60.75 14.78
C VAL A 253 -28.06 62.26 14.55
N ASP A 254 -27.43 62.81 13.51
CA ASP A 254 -27.50 64.23 13.17
C ASP A 254 -28.89 64.69 12.71
N LYS A 255 -29.77 63.75 12.34
CA LYS A 255 -31.16 64.02 11.95
C LYS A 255 -32.12 63.97 13.14
N ILE A 256 -31.64 63.62 14.35
CA ILE A 256 -32.45 63.46 15.54
C ILE A 256 -32.27 64.67 16.46
N GLY A 257 -33.33 65.46 16.62
CA GLY A 257 -33.31 66.73 17.37
C GLY A 257 -32.74 66.65 18.80
N LYS A 258 -32.97 65.56 19.54
CA LYS A 258 -32.48 65.42 20.92
C LYS A 258 -30.95 65.25 21.03
N TYR A 259 -30.28 64.73 19.98
CA TYR A 259 -28.83 64.56 19.97
C TYR A 259 -28.09 65.80 19.46
N LEU A 260 -28.82 66.83 19.00
CA LEU A 260 -28.29 68.15 18.64
C LEU A 260 -28.24 69.12 19.84
N ASP A 261 -28.84 68.74 20.97
CA ASP A 261 -28.79 69.50 22.22
C ASP A 261 -27.38 69.39 22.84
N GLY A 262 -26.78 70.53 23.21
CA GLY A 262 -25.45 70.58 23.81
C GLY A 262 -25.35 69.90 25.17
N ASP A 263 -26.49 69.75 25.86
CA ASP A 263 -26.56 69.02 27.13
C ASP A 263 -26.73 67.50 26.93
N TRP A 264 -26.91 67.01 25.68
CA TRP A 264 -27.02 65.61 25.35
C TRP A 264 -25.67 65.03 24.96
N GLU A 265 -25.20 64.02 25.68
CA GLU A 265 -23.90 63.41 25.38
C GLU A 265 -24.02 62.48 24.16
N ASN A 266 -23.56 62.94 23.00
CA ASN A 266 -23.55 62.15 21.76
C ASN A 266 -22.34 61.20 21.72
N ILE A 267 -22.58 59.93 21.39
CA ILE A 267 -21.53 58.91 21.23
C ILE A 267 -21.08 58.83 19.77
N ASN A 268 -19.83 59.25 19.52
CA ASN A 268 -19.17 59.06 18.23
C ASN A 268 -18.48 57.68 18.13
N SER A 269 -18.09 57.30 16.90
CA SER A 269 -17.41 56.03 16.61
C SER A 269 -16.14 55.84 17.47
N SER A 270 -15.30 56.88 17.63
CA SER A 270 -14.07 56.78 18.46
C SER A 270 -14.36 56.42 19.92
N LYS A 271 -15.39 57.01 20.52
CA LYS A 271 -15.80 56.75 21.90
C LYS A 271 -16.41 55.36 22.04
N LEU A 272 -17.20 54.92 21.07
CA LEU A 272 -17.74 53.56 21.01
C LEU A 272 -16.62 52.52 20.93
N LEU A 273 -15.67 52.67 20.01
CA LEU A 273 -14.56 51.73 19.82
C LEU A 273 -13.68 51.61 21.09
N LYS A 274 -13.41 52.73 21.78
CA LYS A 274 -12.69 52.71 23.07
C LYS A 274 -13.46 51.95 24.15
N ALA A 275 -14.78 52.10 24.21
CA ALA A 275 -15.60 51.34 25.14
C ALA A 275 -15.63 49.84 24.79
N LEU A 276 -15.80 49.49 23.52
CA LEU A 276 -15.75 48.10 23.05
C LEU A 276 -14.42 47.42 23.40
N GLN A 277 -13.30 48.11 23.22
CA GLN A 277 -11.99 47.60 23.62
C GLN A 277 -11.90 47.36 25.13
N LYS A 278 -12.42 48.29 25.95
CA LYS A 278 -12.49 48.14 27.42
C LYS A 278 -13.35 46.93 27.84
N TYR A 279 -14.42 46.64 27.09
CA TYR A 279 -15.37 45.56 27.39
C TYR A 279 -15.11 44.26 26.62
N SER A 280 -14.08 44.18 25.79
CA SER A 280 -13.77 43.03 24.91
C SER A 280 -13.63 41.68 25.63
N ASN A 281 -13.10 41.68 26.86
CA ASN A 281 -12.99 40.47 27.68
C ASN A 281 -14.30 40.09 28.40
N LYS A 282 -15.29 40.98 28.43
CA LYS A 282 -16.58 40.80 29.11
C LYS A 282 -17.71 40.48 28.13
N VAL A 283 -17.77 41.14 26.98
CA VAL A 283 -18.87 41.06 26.00
C VAL A 283 -18.30 41.03 24.59
N LYS A 284 -18.74 40.03 23.80
CA LYS A 284 -18.43 39.94 22.37
C LYS A 284 -19.61 40.47 21.55
N VAL A 285 -19.34 41.28 20.53
CA VAL A 285 -20.38 41.84 19.65
C VAL A 285 -20.51 40.99 18.39
N PHE A 286 -21.75 40.73 17.99
CA PHE A 286 -22.13 40.18 16.69
C PHE A 286 -22.92 41.25 15.94
N ALA A 287 -22.45 41.69 14.79
CA ALA A 287 -23.14 42.67 13.95
C ALA A 287 -23.74 41.98 12.73
N LEU A 288 -25.06 41.99 12.65
CA LEU A 288 -25.86 41.45 11.56
C LEU A 288 -26.34 42.62 10.69
N GLY A 289 -25.66 42.83 9.57
CA GLY A 289 -26.06 43.79 8.55
C GLY A 289 -27.27 43.28 7.78
N PHE A 290 -28.33 44.08 7.67
CA PHE A 290 -29.58 43.68 7.04
C PHE A 290 -30.03 44.68 5.95
N GLY A 291 -30.20 44.20 4.71
CA GLY A 291 -30.70 45.03 3.58
C GLY A 291 -30.54 44.37 2.20
N GLU A 292 -31.17 44.95 1.17
CA GLU A 292 -31.15 44.46 -0.23
C GLU A 292 -30.02 45.06 -1.10
N ASN A 293 -29.52 46.27 -0.81
CA ASN A 293 -28.51 47.00 -1.61
C ASN A 293 -27.31 47.43 -0.78
N SER A 294 -26.09 47.06 -1.20
CA SER A 294 -24.81 47.29 -0.51
C SER A 294 -24.27 48.73 -0.53
N ASP A 295 -24.85 49.63 -1.32
CA ASP A 295 -24.17 50.89 -1.68
C ASP A 295 -24.32 52.01 -0.63
N ASN A 296 -25.25 51.90 0.32
CA ASN A 296 -25.42 52.83 1.44
C ASN A 296 -25.04 52.23 2.81
N PHE A 297 -24.41 51.05 2.80
CA PHE A 297 -24.16 50.24 3.98
C PHE A 297 -22.70 50.38 4.43
N ASP A 298 -22.44 50.89 5.64
CA ASP A 298 -21.07 51.03 6.16
C ASP A 298 -20.57 49.70 6.76
N GLU A 299 -20.26 48.75 5.88
CA GLU A 299 -19.76 47.42 6.23
C GLU A 299 -18.46 47.48 7.05
N ASP A 300 -17.58 48.42 6.69
CA ASP A 300 -16.29 48.56 7.33
C ASP A 300 -16.43 49.03 8.77
N ASP A 301 -17.41 49.88 9.08
CA ASP A 301 -17.65 50.36 10.43
C ASP A 301 -18.25 49.26 11.34
N LEU A 302 -19.17 48.44 10.84
CA LEU A 302 -19.69 47.28 11.59
C LEU A 302 -18.60 46.21 11.82
N LYS A 303 -17.70 45.98 10.87
CA LYS A 303 -16.51 45.13 11.06
C LYS A 303 -15.61 45.69 12.16
N ARG A 304 -15.32 47.00 12.14
CA ARG A 304 -14.51 47.66 13.18
C ARG A 304 -15.12 47.54 14.57
N ILE A 305 -16.45 47.62 14.69
CA ILE A 305 -17.17 47.39 15.95
C ILE A 305 -16.94 45.95 16.46
N CYS A 306 -17.10 44.95 15.59
CA CYS A 306 -16.86 43.54 15.93
C CYS A 306 -15.41 43.29 16.33
N GLU A 307 -14.44 43.82 15.58
CA GLU A 307 -13.01 43.75 15.88
C GLU A 307 -12.68 44.38 17.24
N ALA A 308 -13.18 45.59 17.51
CA ALA A 308 -12.95 46.28 18.78
C ALA A 308 -13.54 45.54 19.98
N SER A 309 -14.60 44.74 19.79
CA SER A 309 -15.17 43.88 20.82
C SER A 309 -14.39 42.59 21.08
N GLY A 310 -13.29 42.33 20.35
CA GLY A 310 -12.54 41.08 20.42
C GLY A 310 -13.18 39.93 19.64
N ASN A 311 -14.06 40.22 18.68
CA ASN A 311 -14.74 39.23 17.83
C ASN A 311 -14.61 39.59 16.33
N PRO A 312 -13.40 39.51 15.73
CA PRO A 312 -13.15 39.94 14.35
C PRO A 312 -13.97 39.19 13.29
N GLY A 313 -14.41 37.95 13.58
CA GLY A 313 -15.31 37.17 12.71
C GLY A 313 -16.79 37.32 13.04
N GLY A 314 -17.17 38.33 13.83
CA GLY A 314 -18.53 38.54 14.34
C GLY A 314 -19.48 39.30 13.42
N TYR A 315 -18.99 39.82 12.30
CA TYR A 315 -19.80 40.55 11.32
C TYR A 315 -20.39 39.60 10.27
N PHE A 316 -21.69 39.74 9.98
CA PHE A 316 -22.38 38.95 8.96
C PHE A 316 -23.36 39.82 8.18
N LEU A 317 -23.31 39.73 6.85
CA LEU A 317 -24.32 40.32 5.98
C LEU A 317 -25.44 39.29 5.76
N VAL A 318 -26.65 39.64 6.18
CA VAL A 318 -27.82 38.75 6.14
C VAL A 318 -28.87 39.35 5.20
N LYS A 319 -29.15 38.65 4.10
CA LYS A 319 -30.21 39.05 3.16
C LYS A 319 -31.59 38.79 3.76
N PRO A 320 -32.63 39.58 3.43
CA PRO A 320 -34.00 39.39 3.92
C PRO A 320 -34.59 37.99 3.68
N GLU A 321 -34.14 37.27 2.66
CA GLU A 321 -34.62 35.91 2.35
C GLU A 321 -33.92 34.84 3.21
N SER A 322 -32.70 35.12 3.68
CA SER A 322 -31.84 34.17 4.40
C SER A 322 -31.88 34.31 5.92
N ILE A 323 -32.47 35.38 6.46
CA ILE A 323 -32.46 35.69 7.90
C ILE A 323 -33.05 34.57 8.77
N LEU A 324 -34.12 33.93 8.29
CA LEU A 324 -34.74 32.81 9.00
C LEU A 324 -33.79 31.62 9.10
N GLN A 325 -33.12 31.24 8.00
CA GLN A 325 -32.15 30.15 8.00
C GLN A 325 -30.95 30.45 8.88
N TYR A 326 -30.46 31.70 8.83
CA TYR A 326 -29.30 32.13 9.60
C TYR A 326 -29.56 32.07 11.11
N PHE A 327 -30.67 32.64 11.60
CA PHE A 327 -31.04 32.54 13.02
C PHE A 327 -31.37 31.11 13.44
N LYS A 328 -31.97 30.32 12.52
CA LYS A 328 -32.34 28.94 12.80
C LYS A 328 -31.16 27.98 12.84
N VAL A 329 -30.11 28.17 12.04
CA VAL A 329 -29.02 27.18 11.91
C VAL A 329 -27.69 27.82 12.32
N ASP A 330 -27.26 28.83 11.56
CA ASP A 330 -25.88 29.32 11.62
C ASP A 330 -25.57 30.07 12.92
N LEU A 331 -26.47 30.95 13.37
CA LEU A 331 -26.26 31.78 14.55
C LEU A 331 -26.28 30.95 15.84
N ALA A 332 -27.17 29.96 15.93
CA ALA A 332 -27.25 29.05 17.07
C ALA A 332 -25.97 28.19 17.21
N ASP A 333 -25.41 27.74 16.08
CA ASP A 333 -24.19 26.93 16.06
C ASP A 333 -22.95 27.71 16.54
N LYS A 334 -22.89 29.04 16.31
CA LYS A 334 -21.80 29.90 16.79
C LYS A 334 -21.70 30.01 18.31
N PHE A 335 -22.79 29.73 19.03
CA PHE A 335 -22.83 29.77 20.50
C PHE A 335 -22.54 28.41 21.15
N SER A 336 -22.32 27.35 20.36
CA SER A 336 -21.98 26.01 20.85
C SER A 336 -20.46 25.83 21.00
N GLU A 337 -20.02 25.16 22.07
CA GLU A 337 -18.59 24.85 22.28
C GLU A 337 -18.13 23.73 21.33
N TYR A 338 -17.12 23.99 20.51
CA TYR A 338 -16.52 22.98 19.64
C TYR A 338 -15.48 22.15 20.42
N TYR A 339 -15.77 20.86 20.61
CA TYR A 339 -14.80 19.91 21.18
C TYR A 339 -14.16 19.09 20.05
N GLU A 340 -12.83 19.13 19.96
CA GLU A 340 -12.07 18.33 18.99
C GLU A 340 -11.45 17.10 19.65
N ILE A 341 -11.76 15.91 19.11
CA ILE A 341 -11.27 14.63 19.59
C ILE A 341 -10.07 14.21 18.72
N LYS A 342 -8.83 14.26 19.26
CA LYS A 342 -7.59 13.89 18.55
C LYS A 342 -7.04 12.53 18.98
N LEU A 343 -6.86 11.62 18.02
CA LEU A 343 -6.25 10.31 18.24
C LEU A 343 -4.71 10.43 18.25
N GLN A 344 -4.06 10.09 19.37
CA GLN A 344 -2.60 10.07 19.48
C GLN A 344 -2.08 8.64 19.29
N ASN A 345 -1.33 8.41 18.22
CA ASN A 345 -0.70 7.12 17.94
C ASN A 345 0.75 7.09 18.48
N GLN A 346 1.19 5.92 18.95
CA GLN A 346 2.58 5.73 19.37
C GLN A 346 3.55 5.84 18.19
N PRO A 347 4.75 6.43 18.38
CA PRO A 347 5.81 6.42 17.37
C PRO A 347 6.20 4.99 16.98
N GLY A 348 6.45 4.76 15.69
CA GLY A 348 6.81 3.45 15.15
C GLY A 348 5.61 2.56 14.78
N LYS A 349 4.38 3.01 15.02
CA LYS A 349 3.19 2.27 14.59
C LYS A 349 3.05 2.31 13.07
N THR A 350 2.87 1.14 12.47
CA THR A 350 2.81 0.96 11.01
C THR A 350 1.38 0.68 10.53
N TYR A 351 0.96 1.40 9.49
CA TYR A 351 -0.32 1.24 8.82
C TYR A 351 -0.12 0.76 7.37
N GLN A 352 -0.98 -0.16 6.95
CA GLN A 352 -0.80 -0.92 5.71
C GLN A 352 -2.06 -0.98 4.85
N GLY A 353 -3.00 -0.06 5.01
CA GLY A 353 -4.22 -0.02 4.20
C GLY A 353 -5.35 -0.94 4.68
N ASN A 354 -5.16 -1.66 5.79
CA ASN A 354 -6.20 -2.50 6.39
C ASN A 354 -7.39 -1.64 6.86
N ARG A 355 -8.61 -2.13 6.62
CA ARG A 355 -9.84 -1.48 7.10
C ARG A 355 -9.87 -1.52 8.62
N ARG A 356 -9.90 -0.34 9.25
CA ARG A 356 -10.00 -0.19 10.70
C ARG A 356 -11.29 0.55 11.05
N ARG A 357 -11.82 0.28 12.23
CA ARG A 357 -12.97 1.00 12.78
C ARG A 357 -12.54 1.69 14.06
N LEU A 358 -12.65 3.02 14.09
CA LEU A 358 -12.56 3.79 15.32
C LEU A 358 -13.97 3.88 15.90
N GLU A 359 -14.15 3.36 17.12
CA GLU A 359 -15.41 3.42 17.84
C GLU A 359 -15.25 4.28 19.10
N ILE A 360 -16.16 5.23 19.29
CA ILE A 360 -16.23 6.11 20.46
C ILE A 360 -17.50 5.75 21.22
N LEU A 361 -17.33 5.32 22.47
CA LEU A 361 -18.41 4.96 23.38
C LEU A 361 -18.39 5.91 24.58
N ILE A 362 -19.48 6.64 24.78
CA ILE A 362 -19.69 7.49 25.97
C ILE A 362 -20.67 6.75 26.87
N LYS A 363 -20.25 6.38 28.07
CA LYS A 363 -21.08 5.68 29.06
C LYS A 363 -21.47 6.62 30.20
N SER A 364 -22.65 6.40 30.76
CA SER A 364 -23.07 7.07 32.00
C SER A 364 -22.36 6.46 33.21
N ASN A 365 -22.58 7.00 34.40
CA ASN A 365 -22.17 6.38 35.68
C ASN A 365 -22.73 4.96 35.87
N ASN A 366 -23.72 4.55 35.05
CA ASN A 366 -24.10 3.16 34.89
C ASN A 366 -23.37 2.54 33.66
N PRO A 367 -22.37 1.65 33.86
CA PRO A 367 -21.52 1.11 32.80
C PRO A 367 -22.23 0.22 31.77
N GLU A 368 -23.48 -0.18 32.04
CA GLU A 368 -24.31 -1.01 31.14
C GLU A 368 -25.10 -0.19 30.12
N VAL A 369 -25.28 1.13 30.32
CA VAL A 369 -26.08 1.98 29.44
C VAL A 369 -25.19 3.00 28.73
N PRO A 370 -24.88 2.82 27.43
CA PRO A 370 -24.17 3.81 26.64
C PRO A 370 -25.08 5.04 26.43
N VAL A 371 -24.53 6.22 26.69
CA VAL A 371 -25.18 7.53 26.47
C VAL A 371 -25.04 7.97 25.02
N ALA A 372 -23.91 7.67 24.38
CA ALA A 372 -23.70 7.90 22.96
C ALA A 372 -22.69 6.90 22.39
N LYS A 373 -22.89 6.54 21.12
CA LYS A 373 -21.99 5.68 20.35
C LYS A 373 -21.75 6.30 18.98
N GLY A 374 -20.50 6.53 18.63
CA GLY A 374 -20.07 6.93 17.29
C GLY A 374 -19.06 5.94 16.75
N SER A 375 -19.04 5.73 15.45
CA SER A 375 -17.94 4.98 14.84
C SER A 375 -17.63 5.47 13.44
N VAL A 376 -16.35 5.53 13.11
CA VAL A 376 -15.85 5.87 11.78
C VAL A 376 -14.90 4.79 11.30
N GLU A 377 -15.06 4.39 10.05
CA GLU A 377 -14.10 3.51 9.39
C GLU A 377 -12.99 4.32 8.75
N TYR A 378 -11.76 3.89 8.96
CA TYR A 378 -10.58 4.56 8.40
C TYR A 378 -9.53 3.53 7.99
N SER A 379 -8.61 3.97 7.14
CA SER A 379 -7.46 3.19 6.69
C SER A 379 -6.37 4.15 6.23
N LEU A 380 -5.10 3.75 6.35
CA LEU A 380 -3.93 4.54 6.01
C LEU A 380 -2.84 3.65 5.41
N GLY A 381 -2.15 4.15 4.39
CA GLY A 381 -1.05 3.44 3.73
C GLY A 381 -1.50 2.22 2.89
N ALA A 382 -0.53 1.41 2.50
CA ALA A 382 -0.69 0.14 1.78
C ALA A 382 0.47 -0.80 2.17
N PRO A 383 0.41 -2.12 1.89
CA PRO A 383 1.50 -3.04 2.23
C PRO A 383 2.80 -2.70 1.50
N THR A 384 2.66 -2.17 0.29
CA THR A 384 3.77 -1.70 -0.55
C THR A 384 4.26 -0.32 -0.12
N ASN A 385 3.37 0.60 0.26
CA ASN A 385 3.73 1.92 0.80
C ASN A 385 3.12 2.15 2.17
N GLN A 386 3.83 1.70 3.20
CA GLN A 386 3.35 1.71 4.58
C GLN A 386 3.41 3.13 5.15
N PHE A 387 2.40 3.50 5.92
CA PHE A 387 2.39 4.76 6.67
C PHE A 387 2.88 4.49 8.10
N ILE A 388 4.06 5.00 8.43
CA ILE A 388 4.70 4.80 9.74
C ILE A 388 4.56 6.08 10.55
N VAL A 389 4.05 5.97 11.78
CA VAL A 389 3.88 7.11 12.69
C VAL A 389 5.24 7.57 13.21
N GLY A 390 5.59 8.83 12.94
CA GLY A 390 6.89 9.42 13.30
C GLY A 390 7.92 9.33 12.16
N LYS A 391 8.96 10.16 12.23
CA LYS A 391 10.03 10.17 11.21
C LYS A 391 10.93 8.96 11.38
N GLN A 392 10.78 7.94 10.52
CA GLN A 392 11.87 6.98 10.32
C GLN A 392 12.95 7.61 9.44
N SER A 393 14.20 7.57 9.90
CA SER A 393 15.34 7.94 9.07
C SER A 393 15.47 6.94 7.93
N ILE A 394 15.44 7.43 6.68
CA ILE A 394 15.65 6.64 5.47
C ILE A 394 16.95 5.84 5.57
N TRP A 395 18.00 6.42 6.17
CA TRP A 395 19.27 5.74 6.39
C TRP A 395 19.14 4.52 7.28
N ARG A 396 18.33 4.60 8.35
CA ARG A 396 18.07 3.44 9.23
C ARG A 396 17.39 2.33 8.45
N THR A 397 16.39 2.68 7.63
CA THR A 397 15.68 1.71 6.76
C THR A 397 16.63 1.07 5.76
N ILE A 398 17.52 1.85 5.13
CA ILE A 398 18.55 1.35 4.20
C ILE A 398 19.52 0.41 4.92
N THR A 399 20.08 0.78 6.07
CA THR A 399 21.05 -0.06 6.80
C THR A 399 20.43 -1.36 7.27
N THR A 400 19.21 -1.31 7.81
CA THR A 400 18.48 -2.52 8.23
C THR A 400 18.18 -3.41 7.03
N GLY A 401 17.73 -2.83 5.92
CA GLY A 401 17.48 -3.58 4.70
C GLY A 401 18.74 -4.22 4.11
N ILE A 402 19.88 -3.52 4.08
CA ILE A 402 21.16 -4.11 3.64
C ILE A 402 21.50 -5.32 4.50
N PHE A 403 21.39 -5.20 5.82
CA PHE A 403 21.68 -6.30 6.75
C PHE A 403 20.74 -7.49 6.53
N VAL A 404 19.43 -7.25 6.44
CA VAL A 404 18.41 -8.28 6.16
C VAL A 404 18.65 -8.93 4.80
N GLY A 405 18.97 -8.15 3.77
CA GLY A 405 19.26 -8.64 2.43
C GLY A 405 20.51 -9.52 2.39
N LEU A 406 21.58 -9.15 3.10
CA LEU A 406 22.80 -9.96 3.23
C LEU A 406 22.53 -11.28 3.96
N ILE A 407 21.75 -11.25 5.05
CA ILE A 407 21.34 -12.47 5.76
C ILE A 407 20.53 -13.37 4.84
N LEU A 408 19.52 -12.82 4.14
CA LEU A 408 18.69 -13.59 3.21
C LEU A 408 19.53 -14.21 2.09
N PHE A 409 20.47 -13.44 1.53
CA PHE A 409 21.40 -13.94 0.51
C PHE A 409 22.23 -15.11 1.03
N LEU A 410 22.80 -14.99 2.24
CA LEU A 410 23.57 -16.06 2.88
C LEU A 410 22.71 -17.29 3.17
N VAL A 411 21.49 -17.11 3.69
CA VAL A 411 20.54 -18.21 3.95
C VAL A 411 20.20 -18.95 2.66
N VAL A 412 19.88 -18.23 1.57
CA VAL A 412 19.56 -18.88 0.28
C VAL A 412 20.78 -19.59 -0.30
N VAL A 413 21.98 -19.00 -0.19
CA VAL A 413 23.23 -19.66 -0.61
C VAL A 413 23.44 -20.96 0.18
N ILE A 414 23.30 -20.95 1.50
CA ILE A 414 23.42 -22.14 2.35
C ILE A 414 22.37 -23.18 1.96
N ILE A 415 21.11 -22.78 1.78
CA ILE A 415 20.04 -23.70 1.37
C ILE A 415 20.39 -24.37 0.04
N MET A 416 20.79 -23.58 -0.95
CA MET A 416 21.01 -24.04 -2.32
C MET A 416 22.31 -24.83 -2.51
N GLN A 417 23.39 -24.42 -1.84
CA GLN A 417 24.70 -25.04 -1.97
C GLN A 417 24.93 -26.17 -0.97
N LEU A 418 24.29 -26.16 0.20
CA LEU A 418 24.54 -27.15 1.25
C LEU A 418 23.31 -28.00 1.57
N ILE A 419 22.18 -27.39 1.96
CA ILE A 419 21.01 -28.14 2.46
C ILE A 419 20.37 -29.00 1.37
N ILE A 420 20.06 -28.43 0.19
CA ILE A 420 19.42 -29.18 -0.91
C ILE A 420 20.30 -30.34 -1.39
N PRO A 421 21.62 -30.14 -1.67
CA PRO A 421 22.49 -31.25 -2.03
C PRO A 421 22.62 -32.31 -0.94
N LEU A 422 22.74 -31.93 0.34
CA LEU A 422 22.78 -32.88 1.46
C LEU A 422 21.50 -33.70 1.57
N MET A 423 20.33 -33.06 1.44
CA MET A 423 19.04 -33.76 1.44
C MET A 423 18.95 -34.75 0.28
N LYS A 424 19.34 -34.34 -0.94
CA LYS A 424 19.39 -35.25 -2.11
C LYS A 424 20.31 -36.44 -1.87
N ASN A 425 21.50 -36.21 -1.31
CA ASN A 425 22.47 -37.25 -0.98
C ASN A 425 21.92 -38.22 0.09
N LYS A 426 21.27 -37.70 1.14
CA LYS A 426 20.64 -38.51 2.18
C LYS A 426 19.47 -39.34 1.64
N ILE A 427 18.59 -38.73 0.85
CA ILE A 427 17.48 -39.44 0.16
C ILE A 427 18.04 -40.54 -0.75
N PHE A 428 19.16 -40.27 -1.44
CA PHE A 428 19.82 -41.26 -2.28
C PHE A 428 20.29 -42.46 -1.47
N ASN A 429 21.02 -42.24 -0.37
CA ASN A 429 21.49 -43.32 0.49
C ASN A 429 20.34 -44.13 1.07
N ILE A 430 19.24 -43.49 1.52
CA ILE A 430 18.07 -44.20 2.05
C ILE A 430 17.40 -45.09 0.99
N ARG A 431 17.30 -44.61 -0.25
CA ARG A 431 16.58 -45.33 -1.32
C ARG A 431 17.40 -46.43 -1.98
N TYR A 432 18.71 -46.22 -2.15
CA TYR A 432 19.54 -47.03 -3.03
C TYR A 432 20.71 -47.74 -2.34
N ALA A 433 21.15 -47.30 -1.16
CA ALA A 433 22.16 -48.04 -0.39
C ALA A 433 21.45 -49.08 0.48
N LYS A 434 21.58 -50.35 0.14
CA LYS A 434 20.92 -51.47 0.84
C LYS A 434 21.97 -52.50 1.26
N LYS A 435 21.67 -53.25 2.32
CA LYS A 435 22.45 -54.45 2.66
C LYS A 435 22.14 -55.53 1.63
N TYR A 436 23.17 -56.11 1.02
CA TYR A 436 23.02 -57.17 0.03
C TYR A 436 22.42 -58.42 0.69
N LYS A 437 21.38 -58.97 0.07
CA LYS A 437 20.74 -60.23 0.45
C LYS A 437 20.62 -61.09 -0.82
N PRO A 438 21.36 -62.19 -0.94
CA PRO A 438 21.25 -63.07 -2.10
C PRO A 438 19.88 -63.76 -2.12
N ALA A 439 19.35 -64.02 -3.32
CA ALA A 439 18.17 -64.88 -3.49
C ALA A 439 18.55 -66.34 -3.20
N LYS A 440 17.60 -67.15 -2.72
CA LYS A 440 17.85 -68.58 -2.45
C LYS A 440 18.21 -69.27 -3.78
N ASN A 441 19.44 -69.78 -3.89
CA ASN A 441 20.02 -70.53 -5.02
C ASN A 441 20.59 -69.74 -6.22
N GLU A 442 20.97 -68.47 -6.07
CA GLU A 442 21.72 -67.73 -7.12
C GLU A 442 23.23 -67.67 -6.80
N LEU A 443 24.06 -67.68 -7.85
CA LEU A 443 25.49 -67.38 -7.77
C LEU A 443 25.68 -65.96 -7.22
N LEU A 444 26.71 -65.77 -6.38
CA LEU A 444 27.05 -64.45 -5.83
C LEU A 444 27.35 -63.50 -6.99
N ILE A 445 26.64 -62.37 -7.04
CA ILE A 445 26.86 -61.35 -8.06
C ILE A 445 28.21 -60.69 -7.78
N GLU A 446 29.08 -60.61 -8.79
CA GLU A 446 30.37 -59.91 -8.68
C GLU A 446 30.20 -58.40 -8.85
N CYS A 447 31.03 -57.62 -8.15
CA CYS A 447 31.04 -56.18 -8.32
C CYS A 447 31.71 -55.82 -9.66
N PRO A 448 31.02 -55.12 -10.58
CA PRO A 448 31.57 -54.78 -11.90
C PRO A 448 32.72 -53.76 -11.88
N TYR A 449 33.12 -53.25 -10.70
CA TYR A 449 34.27 -52.36 -10.55
C TYR A 449 35.52 -53.09 -10.03
N CYS A 450 35.42 -53.81 -8.91
CA CYS A 450 36.57 -54.49 -8.30
C CYS A 450 36.69 -55.97 -8.69
N GLY A 451 35.65 -56.57 -9.27
CA GLY A 451 35.60 -58.01 -9.58
C GLY A 451 35.35 -58.91 -8.37
N ASP A 452 35.28 -58.37 -7.15
CA ASP A 452 35.04 -59.16 -5.95
C ASP A 452 33.56 -59.59 -5.83
N PRO A 453 33.27 -60.81 -5.33
CA PRO A 453 31.90 -61.25 -5.07
C PRO A 453 31.24 -60.43 -3.94
N LEU A 454 29.97 -60.04 -4.12
CA LEU A 454 29.20 -59.31 -3.10
C LEU A 454 28.79 -60.25 -1.96
N ASN A 455 29.28 -60.02 -0.73
CA ASN A 455 28.97 -60.90 0.40
C ASN A 455 27.64 -60.53 1.09
N PRO A 456 26.94 -61.50 1.71
CA PRO A 456 25.73 -61.22 2.48
C PRO A 456 25.99 -60.23 3.61
N GLY A 457 25.28 -59.10 3.60
CA GLY A 457 25.45 -58.02 4.59
C GLY A 457 26.23 -56.80 4.10
N ASP A 458 26.94 -56.89 2.97
CA ASP A 458 27.68 -55.76 2.40
C ASP A 458 26.74 -54.62 2.00
N ILE A 459 27.21 -53.38 2.18
CA ILE A 459 26.43 -52.20 1.77
C ILE A 459 26.67 -51.97 0.29
N VAL A 460 25.63 -52.21 -0.51
CA VAL A 460 25.65 -52.09 -1.96
C VAL A 460 24.73 -50.98 -2.46
N ILE A 461 25.08 -50.38 -3.59
CA ILE A 461 24.25 -49.39 -4.27
C ILE A 461 23.46 -50.10 -5.38
N ALA A 462 22.15 -50.21 -5.21
CA ALA A 462 21.24 -50.83 -6.17
C ALA A 462 20.38 -49.77 -6.87
N LYS A 463 21.02 -48.86 -7.61
CA LYS A 463 20.34 -47.79 -8.38
C LYS A 463 20.00 -48.22 -9.80
N CYS A 464 20.91 -48.95 -10.43
CA CYS A 464 20.79 -49.54 -11.75
C CYS A 464 20.92 -51.06 -11.65
N GLU A 465 20.82 -51.74 -12.79
CA GLU A 465 20.99 -53.20 -12.89
C GLU A 465 22.38 -53.66 -12.42
N HIS A 466 23.40 -52.78 -12.53
CA HIS A 466 24.73 -53.00 -11.98
C HIS A 466 24.79 -52.65 -10.50
N ILE A 467 24.83 -53.67 -9.65
CA ILE A 467 24.98 -53.55 -8.20
C ILE A 467 26.47 -53.47 -7.87
N VAL A 468 26.86 -52.49 -7.05
CA VAL A 468 28.26 -52.29 -6.67
C VAL A 468 28.41 -52.08 -5.17
N HIS A 469 29.58 -52.38 -4.62
CA HIS A 469 29.94 -51.96 -3.27
C HIS A 469 29.84 -50.44 -3.14
N LYS A 470 29.38 -49.95 -1.99
CA LYS A 470 29.32 -48.52 -1.70
C LYS A 470 30.69 -47.84 -1.80
N VAL A 471 31.76 -48.53 -1.41
CA VAL A 471 33.14 -48.02 -1.51
C VAL A 471 33.51 -47.80 -2.97
N CYS A 472 33.35 -48.83 -3.80
CA CYS A 472 33.59 -48.75 -5.26
C CYS A 472 32.74 -47.68 -5.96
N TRP A 473 31.49 -47.46 -5.53
CA TRP A 473 30.66 -46.38 -6.05
C TRP A 473 31.21 -44.99 -5.75
N ASN A 474 31.79 -44.80 -4.56
CA ASN A 474 32.41 -43.53 -4.18
C ASN A 474 33.71 -43.32 -4.95
N ASP A 475 34.54 -44.36 -5.08
CA ASP A 475 35.83 -44.29 -5.79
C ASP A 475 35.64 -44.03 -7.29
N PHE A 476 34.57 -44.54 -7.88
CA PHE A 476 34.21 -44.29 -9.29
C PHE A 476 33.38 -43.01 -9.51
N GLY A 477 33.49 -42.03 -8.60
CA GLY A 477 32.90 -40.70 -8.81
C GLY A 477 31.37 -40.68 -8.83
N HIS A 478 30.72 -41.58 -8.08
CA HIS A 478 29.28 -41.63 -7.87
C HIS A 478 28.43 -41.88 -9.14
N VAL A 479 29.02 -42.61 -10.09
CA VAL A 479 28.35 -43.10 -11.30
C VAL A 479 28.52 -44.62 -11.44
N CYS A 480 27.65 -45.21 -12.25
CA CYS A 480 27.72 -46.63 -12.59
C CYS A 480 29.07 -46.98 -13.22
N PRO A 481 29.82 -47.99 -12.74
CA PRO A 481 31.12 -48.38 -13.30
C PRO A 481 31.07 -48.79 -14.78
N GLU A 482 30.04 -49.56 -15.13
CA GLU A 482 29.83 -50.12 -16.48
C GLU A 482 29.58 -49.07 -17.57
N TYR A 483 28.71 -48.10 -17.27
CA TYR A 483 28.26 -47.11 -18.26
C TYR A 483 28.64 -45.68 -17.90
N GLY A 484 29.35 -45.45 -16.79
CA GLY A 484 29.77 -44.14 -16.30
C GLY A 484 28.67 -43.08 -16.35
N GLN A 485 29.02 -41.95 -16.97
CA GLN A 485 28.12 -40.82 -17.22
C GLN A 485 27.06 -41.10 -18.31
N ASN A 486 26.95 -42.32 -18.84
CA ASN A 486 25.96 -42.71 -19.84
C ASN A 486 24.87 -43.63 -19.26
N CYS A 487 24.96 -44.04 -17.99
CA CYS A 487 23.90 -44.80 -17.34
C CYS A 487 22.65 -43.94 -17.10
N ASN A 488 21.52 -44.26 -17.74
CA ASN A 488 20.26 -43.52 -17.57
C ASN A 488 19.71 -43.55 -16.13
N LYS A 489 19.98 -44.65 -15.41
CA LYS A 489 19.48 -44.87 -14.03
C LYS A 489 20.58 -44.66 -12.99
N GLY A 490 21.81 -45.04 -13.27
CA GLY A 490 22.95 -45.16 -12.35
C GLY A 490 23.83 -43.93 -12.22
N LYS A 491 23.29 -42.78 -11.82
CA LYS A 491 24.08 -41.57 -11.52
C LYS A 491 23.59 -40.88 -10.27
N GLN A 492 24.47 -40.51 -9.35
CA GLN A 492 24.10 -39.72 -8.18
C GLN A 492 24.53 -38.26 -8.38
N ASP A 493 23.63 -37.33 -8.03
CA ASP A 493 23.99 -35.93 -7.81
C ASP A 493 24.87 -35.88 -6.55
N TYR A 494 26.18 -36.12 -6.69
CA TYR A 494 27.09 -36.13 -5.55
C TYR A 494 27.37 -34.71 -5.07
N PHE A 495 27.47 -34.59 -3.75
CA PHE A 495 27.86 -33.38 -3.06
C PHE A 495 29.05 -33.71 -2.18
N ASP A 496 30.19 -33.11 -2.51
CA ASP A 496 31.38 -33.22 -1.68
C ASP A 496 31.24 -32.32 -0.45
N ILE A 497 31.15 -32.95 0.73
CA ILE A 497 30.98 -32.27 2.01
C ILE A 497 32.31 -31.61 2.46
N THR A 498 33.45 -32.11 1.98
CA THR A 498 34.77 -31.62 2.39
C THR A 498 35.13 -30.27 1.76
N ASP A 499 34.62 -30.01 0.55
CA ASP A 499 34.67 -28.69 -0.09
C ASP A 499 33.29 -28.27 -0.65
N PRO A 500 32.38 -27.79 0.23
CA PRO A 500 31.03 -27.38 -0.15
C PRO A 500 30.97 -26.32 -1.26
N PHE A 501 32.00 -25.48 -1.34
CA PHE A 501 32.06 -24.32 -2.24
C PHE A 501 32.83 -24.59 -3.54
N SER A 502 33.29 -25.83 -3.73
CA SER A 502 34.01 -26.26 -4.94
C SER A 502 33.22 -25.96 -6.22
N LYS A 503 33.93 -25.70 -7.31
CA LYS A 503 33.30 -25.57 -8.64
C LYS A 503 32.56 -26.85 -9.06
N LYS A 504 32.93 -28.01 -8.51
CA LYS A 504 32.29 -29.31 -8.76
C LYS A 504 30.89 -29.40 -8.13
N ASN A 505 30.70 -28.76 -6.97
CA ASN A 505 29.42 -28.74 -6.24
C ASN A 505 28.46 -27.62 -6.71
N ARG A 506 28.97 -26.62 -7.44
CA ARG A 506 28.18 -25.45 -7.86
C ARG A 506 27.26 -25.80 -9.03
N LYS A 507 25.97 -25.96 -8.74
CA LYS A 507 24.94 -26.24 -9.76
C LYS A 507 24.69 -25.03 -10.66
N TYR A 508 24.39 -25.31 -11.93
CA TYR A 508 24.14 -24.30 -12.97
C TYR A 508 23.09 -23.25 -12.58
N TYR A 509 21.99 -23.68 -11.96
CA TYR A 509 20.89 -22.78 -11.57
C TYR A 509 21.27 -21.79 -10.46
N VAL A 510 22.31 -22.05 -9.65
CA VAL A 510 22.69 -21.17 -8.53
C VAL A 510 23.05 -19.78 -9.04
N LYS A 511 23.73 -19.67 -10.18
CA LYS A 511 24.08 -18.36 -10.76
C LYS A 511 22.82 -17.54 -11.08
N TRP A 512 21.84 -18.17 -11.73
CA TRP A 512 20.57 -17.51 -12.10
C TRP A 512 19.80 -17.00 -10.89
N VAL A 513 19.74 -17.79 -9.81
CA VAL A 513 19.07 -17.41 -8.57
C VAL A 513 19.76 -16.21 -7.90
N LEU A 514 21.10 -16.23 -7.79
CA LEU A 514 21.83 -15.16 -7.12
C LEU A 514 21.72 -13.83 -7.87
N PHE A 515 21.83 -13.84 -9.19
CA PHE A 515 21.63 -12.64 -10.01
C PHE A 515 20.18 -12.14 -9.97
N GLY A 516 19.20 -13.04 -9.92
CA GLY A 516 17.80 -12.68 -9.68
C GLY A 516 17.60 -11.99 -8.33
N MET A 517 18.20 -12.53 -7.26
CA MET A 517 18.16 -11.91 -5.92
C MET A 517 18.86 -10.54 -5.90
N ILE A 518 20.02 -10.41 -6.56
CA ILE A 518 20.72 -9.13 -6.71
C ILE A 518 19.85 -8.13 -7.48
N GLY A 519 19.16 -8.56 -8.53
CA GLY A 519 18.19 -7.74 -9.24
C GLY A 519 17.07 -7.23 -8.34
N GLY A 520 16.44 -8.12 -7.56
CA GLY A 520 15.41 -7.74 -6.60
C GLY A 520 15.92 -6.77 -5.51
N PHE A 521 17.12 -7.01 -5.00
CA PHE A 521 17.78 -6.13 -4.03
C PHE A 521 18.02 -4.73 -4.62
N LEU A 522 18.53 -4.66 -5.84
CA LEU A 522 18.81 -3.39 -6.53
C LEU A 522 17.56 -2.67 -7.01
N SER A 523 16.42 -3.36 -7.18
CA SER A 523 15.12 -2.71 -7.41
C SER A 523 14.58 -2.00 -6.17
N TRP A 524 14.85 -2.53 -4.98
CA TRP A 524 14.35 -1.98 -3.72
C TRP A 524 15.00 -0.63 -3.37
N PHE A 525 16.29 -0.47 -3.67
CA PHE A 525 17.02 0.77 -3.37
C PHE A 525 16.43 2.03 -4.05
N PRO A 526 16.24 2.09 -5.39
CA PRO A 526 15.61 3.22 -6.05
C PRO A 526 14.11 3.33 -5.72
N TYR A 527 13.43 2.22 -5.41
CA TYR A 527 12.06 2.29 -4.89
C TYR A 527 12.00 3.13 -3.61
N LEU A 528 12.87 2.87 -2.62
CA LEU A 528 12.89 3.64 -1.38
C LEU A 528 13.18 5.13 -1.58
N LEU A 529 14.05 5.47 -2.53
CA LEU A 529 14.41 6.86 -2.82
C LEU A 529 13.29 7.63 -3.53
N LEU A 530 12.44 6.92 -4.30
CA LEU A 530 11.43 7.53 -5.17
C LEU A 530 9.99 7.32 -4.68
N LYS A 531 9.76 6.54 -3.61
CA LYS A 531 8.39 6.21 -3.12
C LYS A 531 7.57 7.43 -2.71
N ASP A 532 8.24 8.48 -2.22
CA ASP A 532 7.61 9.72 -1.76
C ASP A 532 7.59 10.81 -2.86
N TRP A 533 7.88 10.42 -4.11
CA TRP A 533 7.89 11.35 -5.23
C TRP A 533 6.47 11.76 -5.64
N GLY A 534 6.08 13.00 -5.32
CA GLY A 534 4.73 13.52 -5.51
C GLY A 534 4.16 13.36 -6.93
N PHE A 535 5.02 13.39 -7.95
CA PHE A 535 4.60 13.19 -9.35
C PHE A 535 3.86 11.87 -9.57
N LEU A 536 4.33 10.77 -8.97
CA LEU A 536 3.67 9.46 -9.12
C LEU A 536 2.34 9.41 -8.39
N PHE A 537 2.24 10.07 -7.24
CA PHE A 537 1.00 10.20 -6.50
C PHE A 537 -0.04 11.01 -7.29
N ASP A 538 0.35 12.16 -7.84
CA ASP A 538 -0.53 13.01 -8.66
C ASP A 538 -0.97 12.30 -9.94
N PHE A 539 -0.06 11.56 -10.57
CA PHE A 539 -0.38 10.73 -11.73
C PHE A 539 -1.41 9.64 -11.36
N ALA A 540 -1.19 8.90 -10.27
CA ALA A 540 -2.11 7.87 -9.79
C ALA A 540 -3.48 8.45 -9.41
N ARG A 541 -3.50 9.65 -8.83
CA ARG A 541 -4.73 10.37 -8.50
C ARG A 541 -5.54 10.71 -9.74
N LYS A 542 -4.92 11.33 -10.75
CA LYS A 542 -5.58 11.65 -12.04
C LYS A 542 -6.16 10.41 -12.71
N ILE A 543 -5.42 9.30 -12.69
CA ILE A 543 -5.91 8.01 -13.22
C ILE A 543 -7.15 7.55 -12.44
N THR A 544 -7.09 7.58 -11.10
CA THR A 544 -8.22 7.17 -10.25
C THR A 544 -9.46 8.03 -10.50
N GLU A 545 -9.31 9.36 -10.55
CA GLU A 545 -10.39 10.31 -10.84
C GLU A 545 -10.99 10.08 -12.25
N THR A 546 -10.16 9.73 -13.23
CA THR A 546 -10.62 9.44 -14.61
C THR A 546 -11.47 8.16 -14.68
N PHE A 547 -11.08 7.10 -13.96
CA PHE A 547 -11.80 5.81 -14.01
C PHE A 547 -12.96 5.72 -13.00
N ARG A 548 -12.99 6.58 -11.97
CA ARG A 548 -14.03 6.68 -10.94
C ARG A 548 -14.29 8.14 -10.56
N PRO A 549 -14.98 8.93 -11.40
CA PRO A 549 -15.30 10.32 -11.11
C PRO A 549 -16.29 10.47 -9.94
N ASP A 550 -17.15 9.47 -9.69
CA ASP A 550 -18.19 9.50 -8.66
C ASP A 550 -17.68 9.22 -7.23
N LEU A 551 -16.37 9.15 -7.03
CA LEU A 551 -15.77 8.78 -5.74
C LEU A 551 -15.85 9.97 -4.75
N ALA A 552 -16.99 10.12 -4.06
CA ALA A 552 -17.23 11.22 -3.11
C ALA A 552 -16.33 11.20 -1.86
N ASN A 553 -15.72 10.05 -1.53
CA ASN A 553 -14.89 9.91 -0.33
C ASN A 553 -13.40 10.17 -0.63
N MET A 554 -12.91 11.35 -0.20
CA MET A 554 -11.50 11.74 -0.31
C MET A 554 -10.51 10.74 0.30
N ASN A 555 -10.90 10.01 1.35
CA ASN A 555 -10.03 9.00 1.96
C ASN A 555 -9.79 7.82 1.01
N SER A 556 -10.86 7.33 0.37
CA SER A 556 -10.75 6.26 -0.62
C SER A 556 -9.90 6.67 -1.83
N LEU A 557 -10.03 7.92 -2.28
CA LEU A 557 -9.24 8.47 -3.38
C LEU A 557 -7.74 8.47 -3.04
N ASN A 558 -7.38 8.94 -1.85
CA ASN A 558 -6.00 8.96 -1.38
C ASN A 558 -5.42 7.55 -1.22
N LEU A 559 -6.22 6.59 -0.73
CA LEU A 559 -5.80 5.19 -0.61
C LEU A 559 -5.51 4.55 -1.97
N PHE A 560 -6.39 4.73 -2.96
CA PHE A 560 -6.13 4.27 -4.32
C PHE A 560 -4.88 4.92 -4.92
N SER A 561 -4.72 6.23 -4.74
CA SER A 561 -3.59 6.99 -5.27
C SER A 561 -2.26 6.50 -4.68
N ALA A 562 -2.20 6.28 -3.35
CA ALA A 562 -1.03 5.75 -2.66
C ALA A 562 -0.70 4.31 -3.11
N LYS A 563 -1.73 3.48 -3.31
CA LYS A 563 -1.57 2.09 -3.75
C LYS A 563 -1.04 2.00 -5.18
N ILE A 564 -1.67 2.71 -6.12
CA ILE A 564 -1.31 2.69 -7.54
C ILE A 564 0.07 3.31 -7.76
N SER A 565 0.37 4.46 -7.16
CA SER A 565 1.68 5.11 -7.28
C SER A 565 2.81 4.19 -6.84
N SER A 566 2.64 3.51 -5.71
CA SER A 566 3.62 2.52 -5.24
C SER A 566 3.74 1.34 -6.19
N LEU A 567 2.64 0.75 -6.66
CA LEU A 567 2.66 -0.43 -7.54
C LEU A 567 3.37 -0.13 -8.87
N ILE A 568 3.11 1.05 -9.44
CA ILE A 568 3.74 1.48 -10.69
C ILE A 568 5.27 1.63 -10.52
N LEU A 569 5.72 2.24 -9.42
CA LEU A 569 7.14 2.39 -9.13
C LEU A 569 7.84 1.02 -8.95
N ILE A 570 7.17 0.08 -8.25
CA ILE A 570 7.64 -1.30 -8.11
C ILE A 570 7.77 -1.95 -9.49
N GLY A 571 6.76 -1.82 -10.34
CA GLY A 571 6.76 -2.33 -11.70
C GLY A 571 7.95 -1.85 -12.53
N SER A 572 8.19 -0.55 -12.54
CA SER A 572 9.31 0.03 -13.29
C SER A 572 10.67 -0.42 -12.77
N THR A 573 10.87 -0.38 -11.45
CA THR A 573 12.15 -0.72 -10.83
C THR A 573 12.45 -2.22 -10.91
N MET A 574 11.50 -3.09 -10.57
CA MET A 574 11.67 -4.54 -10.72
C MET A 574 11.81 -4.96 -12.17
N GLY A 575 10.98 -4.40 -13.07
CA GLY A 575 11.05 -4.70 -14.49
C GLY A 575 12.40 -4.35 -15.11
N PHE A 576 12.99 -3.21 -14.71
CA PHE A 576 14.32 -2.80 -15.16
C PHE A 576 15.43 -3.74 -14.69
N PHE A 577 15.61 -3.89 -13.37
CA PHE A 577 16.78 -4.60 -12.84
C PHE A 577 16.72 -6.10 -13.07
N LEU A 578 15.55 -6.74 -12.98
CA LEU A 578 15.45 -8.18 -13.27
C LEU A 578 15.79 -8.46 -14.73
N THR A 579 15.24 -7.68 -15.65
CA THR A 579 15.54 -7.84 -17.08
C THR A 579 17.02 -7.56 -17.37
N PHE A 580 17.59 -6.55 -16.72
CA PHE A 580 19.02 -6.23 -16.83
C PHE A 580 19.89 -7.40 -16.41
N PHE A 581 19.70 -7.95 -15.20
CA PHE A 581 20.56 -9.00 -14.68
C PHE A 581 20.38 -10.35 -15.38
N PHE A 582 19.17 -10.72 -15.78
CA PHE A 582 18.97 -11.95 -16.55
C PHE A 582 19.56 -11.85 -17.96
N THR A 583 19.32 -10.74 -18.67
CA THR A 583 19.93 -10.52 -19.98
C THR A 583 21.46 -10.41 -19.87
N PHE A 584 21.96 -9.79 -18.81
CA PHE A 584 23.40 -9.74 -18.53
C PHE A 584 23.98 -11.14 -18.38
N ILE A 585 23.34 -12.06 -17.65
CA ILE A 585 23.84 -13.44 -17.54
C ILE A 585 23.89 -14.13 -18.92
N GLU A 586 22.87 -13.92 -19.75
CA GLU A 586 22.77 -14.53 -21.09
C GLU A 586 23.85 -13.99 -22.04
N ASP A 587 24.01 -12.67 -22.14
CA ASP A 587 24.79 -12.02 -23.20
C ASP A 587 26.24 -11.64 -22.81
N TYR A 588 26.64 -11.76 -21.54
CA TYR A 588 27.95 -11.27 -21.04
C TYR A 588 29.20 -11.90 -21.68
N ARG A 589 29.06 -12.95 -22.51
CA ARG A 589 30.21 -13.58 -23.17
C ARG A 589 30.84 -12.69 -24.28
N ARG A 590 30.15 -11.66 -24.77
CA ARG A 590 30.67 -10.72 -25.78
C ARG A 590 30.73 -9.29 -25.23
N LYS A 591 31.92 -8.86 -24.80
CA LYS A 591 32.19 -7.48 -24.31
C LYS A 591 32.22 -6.46 -25.45
N SER A 592 31.07 -6.20 -26.07
CA SER A 592 30.92 -5.13 -27.08
C SER A 592 29.92 -4.09 -26.60
N MET A 593 30.15 -2.82 -26.93
CA MET A 593 29.25 -1.72 -26.58
C MET A 593 27.83 -1.92 -27.15
N LYS A 594 27.72 -2.59 -28.31
CA LYS A 594 26.42 -2.95 -28.93
C LYS A 594 25.62 -3.91 -28.05
N VAL A 595 26.29 -4.87 -27.40
CA VAL A 595 25.65 -5.83 -26.49
C VAL A 595 25.18 -5.13 -25.22
N VAL A 596 26.02 -4.26 -24.62
CA VAL A 596 25.62 -3.47 -23.44
C VAL A 596 24.43 -2.57 -23.76
N GLY A 597 24.43 -1.90 -24.92
CA GLY A 597 23.29 -1.10 -25.38
C GLY A 597 22.01 -1.93 -25.57
N SER A 598 22.12 -3.13 -26.13
CA SER A 598 20.98 -4.07 -26.25
C SER A 598 20.43 -4.50 -24.88
N ILE A 599 21.31 -4.79 -23.91
CA ILE A 599 20.91 -5.13 -22.54
C ILE A 599 20.13 -3.97 -21.90
N LEU A 600 20.65 -2.75 -22.00
CA LEU A 600 19.98 -1.55 -21.46
C LEU A 600 18.63 -1.31 -22.13
N LEU A 601 18.55 -1.44 -23.46
CA LEU A 601 17.29 -1.28 -24.20
C LEU A 601 16.25 -2.31 -23.77
N ARG A 602 16.62 -3.59 -23.63
CA ARG A 602 15.72 -4.64 -23.11
C ARG A 602 15.28 -4.34 -21.69
N SER A 603 16.17 -3.81 -20.86
CA SER A 603 15.86 -3.43 -19.47
C SER A 603 14.85 -2.27 -19.42
N LEU A 604 14.97 -1.29 -20.31
CA LEU A 604 13.98 -0.21 -20.46
C LEU A 604 12.62 -0.76 -20.91
N VAL A 605 12.59 -1.69 -21.87
CA VAL A 605 11.34 -2.37 -22.27
C VAL A 605 10.73 -3.12 -21.09
N GLY A 606 11.54 -3.83 -20.29
CA GLY A 606 11.10 -4.47 -19.06
C GLY A 606 10.52 -3.50 -18.04
N ALA A 607 11.11 -2.31 -17.89
CA ALA A 607 10.60 -1.25 -17.01
C ALA A 607 9.23 -0.72 -17.48
N VAL A 608 9.07 -0.48 -18.79
CA VAL A 608 7.80 -0.01 -19.38
C VAL A 608 6.72 -1.07 -19.27
N LEU A 609 7.01 -2.34 -19.56
CA LEU A 609 6.05 -3.42 -19.42
C LEU A 609 5.67 -3.65 -17.95
N GLY A 610 6.64 -3.52 -17.03
CA GLY A 610 6.38 -3.57 -15.60
C GLY A 610 5.46 -2.45 -15.12
N PHE A 611 5.74 -1.21 -15.55
CA PHE A 611 4.88 -0.04 -15.33
C PHE A 611 3.45 -0.29 -15.80
N LEU A 612 3.28 -0.72 -17.06
CA LEU A 612 1.96 -0.95 -17.66
C LEU A 612 1.20 -2.07 -16.96
N SER A 613 1.89 -3.13 -16.54
CA SER A 613 1.25 -4.27 -15.87
C SER A 613 0.63 -3.86 -14.52
N PHE A 614 1.38 -3.10 -13.73
CA PHE A 614 0.88 -2.60 -12.44
C PHE A 614 -0.11 -1.45 -12.59
N LEU A 615 -0.01 -0.63 -13.63
CA LEU A 615 -1.01 0.39 -13.97
C LEU A 615 -2.36 -0.27 -14.32
N ILE A 616 -2.35 -1.25 -15.24
CA ILE A 616 -3.55 -2.01 -15.61
C ILE A 616 -4.12 -2.75 -14.39
N GLY A 617 -3.26 -3.40 -13.61
CA GLY A 617 -3.67 -4.04 -12.35
C GLY A 617 -4.31 -3.05 -11.36
N GLY A 618 -3.74 -1.86 -11.22
CA GLY A 618 -4.29 -0.78 -10.39
C GLY A 618 -5.66 -0.30 -10.87
N ILE A 619 -5.84 -0.13 -12.18
CA ILE A 619 -7.14 0.22 -12.77
C ILE A 619 -8.18 -0.87 -12.49
N ILE A 620 -7.81 -2.15 -12.56
CA ILE A 620 -8.70 -3.26 -12.18
C ILE A 620 -9.12 -3.17 -10.71
N LEU A 621 -8.20 -2.82 -9.80
CA LEU A 621 -8.53 -2.62 -8.37
C LEU A 621 -9.52 -1.46 -8.16
N VAL A 622 -9.37 -0.37 -8.93
CA VAL A 622 -10.31 0.75 -8.93
C VAL A 622 -11.68 0.32 -9.44
N TRP A 623 -11.74 -0.51 -10.48
CA TRP A 623 -12.99 -1.08 -10.98
C TRP A 623 -13.69 -1.99 -9.97
N LEU A 624 -12.93 -2.81 -9.24
CA LEU A 624 -13.43 -3.69 -8.19
C LEU A 624 -13.81 -2.96 -6.88
N ASN A 625 -13.61 -1.64 -6.83
CA ASN A 625 -13.86 -0.79 -5.65
C ASN A 625 -13.16 -1.33 -4.38
N GLN A 626 -11.88 -1.70 -4.51
CA GLN A 626 -11.06 -2.20 -3.40
C GLN A 626 -9.99 -1.17 -2.97
N PRO A 627 -10.36 -0.08 -2.27
CA PRO A 627 -9.39 0.90 -1.78
C PRO A 627 -8.54 0.35 -0.63
N TYR A 628 -9.10 -0.59 0.13
CA TYR A 628 -8.44 -1.23 1.26
C TYR A 628 -7.47 -2.33 0.78
N THR A 629 -6.56 -2.71 1.67
CA THR A 629 -5.72 -3.88 1.49
C THR A 629 -6.57 -5.14 1.59
N SER A 630 -6.48 -5.99 0.58
CA SER A 630 -7.22 -7.25 0.52
C SER A 630 -6.40 -8.29 -0.21
N PHE A 631 -6.11 -9.39 0.47
CA PHE A 631 -5.39 -10.52 -0.10
C PHE A 631 -6.04 -11.04 -1.40
N ALA A 632 -7.36 -11.03 -1.47
CA ALA A 632 -8.12 -11.57 -2.60
C ALA A 632 -8.04 -10.72 -3.89
N SER A 633 -7.82 -9.42 -3.78
CA SER A 633 -7.71 -8.52 -4.93
C SER A 633 -6.26 -8.14 -5.24
N ASP A 634 -5.42 -8.00 -4.21
CA ASP A 634 -4.13 -7.33 -4.35
C ASP A 634 -3.06 -8.16 -5.05
N TRP A 635 -3.28 -9.47 -5.24
CA TRP A 635 -2.46 -10.33 -6.09
C TRP A 635 -2.65 -10.10 -7.59
N ILE A 636 -3.75 -9.47 -8.05
CA ILE A 636 -4.07 -9.29 -9.48
C ILE A 636 -2.97 -8.50 -10.22
N PRO A 637 -2.53 -7.31 -9.73
CA PRO A 637 -1.45 -6.56 -10.38
C PRO A 637 -0.14 -7.35 -10.44
N TRP A 638 0.15 -8.14 -9.41
CA TRP A 638 1.35 -8.97 -9.35
C TRP A 638 1.33 -10.09 -10.38
N ILE A 639 0.19 -10.77 -10.58
CA ILE A 639 0.07 -11.83 -11.61
C ILE A 639 0.31 -11.25 -13.00
N LEU A 640 -0.28 -10.09 -13.31
CA LEU A 640 -0.06 -9.40 -14.58
C LEU A 640 1.41 -9.05 -14.79
N PHE A 641 2.08 -8.57 -13.74
CA PHE A 641 3.52 -8.29 -13.77
C PHE A 641 4.36 -9.55 -14.02
N GLY A 642 4.02 -10.69 -13.42
CA GLY A 642 4.74 -11.96 -13.65
C GLY A 642 4.62 -12.45 -15.07
N ALA A 643 3.42 -12.38 -15.61
CA ALA A 643 3.15 -12.75 -16.98
C ALA A 643 3.94 -11.85 -17.95
N SER A 644 3.94 -10.52 -17.73
CA SER A 644 4.62 -9.57 -18.60
C SER A 644 6.14 -9.71 -18.56
N ILE A 645 6.74 -9.85 -17.37
CA ILE A 645 8.18 -10.08 -17.23
C ILE A 645 8.58 -11.45 -17.77
N GLY A 646 7.80 -12.51 -17.50
CA GLY A 646 8.03 -13.83 -18.06
C GLY A 646 8.01 -13.85 -19.59
N LEU A 647 7.08 -13.10 -20.20
CA LEU A 647 7.02 -12.90 -21.65
C LEU A 647 8.21 -12.08 -22.17
N THR A 648 8.55 -10.97 -21.51
CA THR A 648 9.68 -10.10 -21.90
C THR A 648 10.99 -10.87 -21.95
N LEU A 649 11.22 -11.70 -20.92
CA LEU A 649 12.40 -12.56 -20.84
C LEU A 649 12.38 -13.72 -21.84
N SER A 650 11.25 -13.99 -22.49
CA SER A 650 11.14 -15.02 -23.54
C SER A 650 11.35 -14.46 -24.95
N VAL A 651 11.37 -13.13 -25.13
CA VAL A 651 11.54 -12.50 -26.45
C VAL A 651 13.01 -12.51 -26.85
N LYS A 652 13.31 -13.13 -28.01
CA LYS A 652 14.69 -13.27 -28.54
C LYS A 652 15.67 -13.94 -27.58
N THR A 653 15.16 -14.74 -26.64
CA THR A 653 15.94 -15.64 -25.78
C THR A 653 15.64 -17.08 -26.16
N THR A 654 16.42 -18.04 -25.63
CA THR A 654 16.22 -19.48 -25.85
C THR A 654 15.07 -20.05 -25.01
N ILE A 655 14.34 -19.21 -24.27
CA ILE A 655 13.31 -19.61 -23.32
C ILE A 655 11.96 -19.78 -24.04
N VAL A 656 11.38 -20.99 -23.95
CA VAL A 656 10.02 -21.23 -24.43
C VAL A 656 9.02 -20.41 -23.59
N TRP A 657 8.30 -19.51 -24.25
CA TRP A 657 7.38 -18.55 -23.61
C TRP A 657 6.41 -19.16 -22.58
N LYS A 658 5.86 -20.35 -22.85
CA LYS A 658 4.95 -21.06 -21.93
C LYS A 658 5.58 -21.35 -20.57
N HIS A 659 6.86 -21.71 -20.56
CA HIS A 659 7.53 -22.04 -19.31
C HIS A 659 8.07 -20.79 -18.59
N GLY A 660 8.50 -19.76 -19.33
CA GLY A 660 8.81 -18.45 -18.75
C GLY A 660 7.61 -17.85 -18.02
N LEU A 661 6.43 -17.93 -18.64
CA LEU A 661 5.17 -17.47 -18.04
C LEU A 661 4.80 -18.25 -16.77
N MET A 662 4.86 -19.59 -16.81
CA MET A 662 4.56 -20.43 -15.64
C MET A 662 5.53 -20.16 -14.48
N GLY A 663 6.81 -19.95 -14.80
CA GLY A 663 7.83 -19.57 -13.83
C GLY A 663 7.58 -18.23 -13.15
N GLY A 664 7.18 -17.23 -13.92
CA GLY A 664 6.78 -15.91 -13.42
C GLY A 664 5.61 -16.01 -12.45
N ILE A 665 4.54 -16.70 -12.84
CA ILE A 665 3.33 -16.84 -12.02
C ILE A 665 3.62 -17.54 -10.68
N ILE A 666 4.34 -18.67 -10.70
CA ILE A 666 4.68 -19.42 -9.46
C ILE A 666 5.51 -18.54 -8.50
N SER A 667 6.45 -17.77 -9.04
CA SER A 667 7.32 -16.91 -8.24
C SER A 667 6.53 -15.78 -7.58
N ILE A 668 5.50 -15.25 -8.23
CA ILE A 668 4.61 -14.22 -7.66
C ILE A 668 3.74 -14.75 -6.52
N VAL A 669 3.17 -15.95 -6.66
CA VAL A 669 2.30 -16.50 -5.60
C VAL A 669 3.08 -16.59 -4.29
N PHE A 670 4.32 -17.08 -4.34
CA PHE A 670 5.17 -17.18 -3.17
C PHE A 670 5.63 -15.82 -2.63
N CYS A 671 6.03 -14.91 -3.54
CA CYS A 671 6.47 -13.55 -3.23
C CYS A 671 5.37 -12.70 -2.55
N PHE A 672 4.16 -12.75 -3.09
CA PHE A 672 3.00 -12.01 -2.59
C PHE A 672 2.55 -12.54 -1.24
N PHE A 673 2.52 -13.87 -1.07
CA PHE A 673 2.18 -14.50 0.20
C PHE A 673 3.15 -14.07 1.32
N ILE A 674 4.45 -14.06 1.05
CA ILE A 674 5.46 -13.60 2.01
C ILE A 674 5.32 -12.11 2.31
N LEU A 675 5.10 -11.27 1.29
CA LEU A 675 4.88 -9.84 1.51
C LEU A 675 3.69 -9.59 2.43
N TYR A 676 2.58 -10.29 2.21
CA TYR A 676 1.35 -10.10 2.99
C TYR A 676 1.52 -10.58 4.44
N LEU A 677 2.25 -11.68 4.67
CA LEU A 677 2.50 -12.19 6.01
C LEU A 677 3.51 -11.37 6.80
N MET A 678 4.54 -10.82 6.14
CA MET A 678 5.62 -10.08 6.81
C MET A 678 5.39 -8.57 6.84
N ALA A 679 4.40 -8.07 6.10
CA ALA A 679 4.03 -6.66 6.15
C ALA A 679 3.56 -6.32 7.57
N GLY A 680 4.35 -5.51 8.28
CA GLY A 680 4.03 -4.99 9.62
C GLY A 680 5.07 -5.22 10.68
N ASP A 681 5.75 -6.36 10.63
CA ASP A 681 6.72 -6.72 11.67
C ASP A 681 8.11 -6.15 11.37
N ILE A 682 8.44 -5.97 10.09
CA ILE A 682 9.79 -5.59 9.62
C ILE A 682 9.79 -4.43 8.60
N ASP A 683 8.76 -3.59 8.64
CA ASP A 683 8.58 -2.39 7.81
C ASP A 683 8.85 -2.65 6.29
N TYR A 684 9.59 -1.75 5.63
CA TYR A 684 10.01 -1.87 4.23
C TYR A 684 10.99 -3.01 3.94
N SER A 685 11.51 -3.70 4.97
CA SER A 685 12.37 -4.87 4.77
C SER A 685 11.55 -6.09 4.32
N ALA A 686 10.26 -6.16 4.64
CA ALA A 686 9.34 -7.16 4.07
C ALA A 686 9.29 -7.05 2.54
N LEU A 687 9.23 -5.81 2.02
CA LEU A 687 9.23 -5.55 0.59
C LEU A 687 10.56 -5.96 -0.07
N LEU A 688 11.70 -5.73 0.59
CA LEU A 688 13.00 -6.19 0.13
C LEU A 688 13.06 -7.72 -0.01
N ILE A 689 12.65 -8.44 1.05
CA ILE A 689 12.62 -9.91 1.05
C ILE A 689 11.74 -10.40 -0.11
N SER A 690 10.57 -9.80 -0.29
CA SER A 690 9.64 -10.09 -1.37
C SER A 690 10.29 -9.94 -2.74
N PHE A 691 10.98 -8.82 -3.02
CA PHE A 691 11.66 -8.59 -4.30
C PHE A 691 12.79 -9.59 -4.55
N MET A 692 13.61 -9.86 -3.55
CA MET A 692 14.72 -10.81 -3.65
C MET A 692 14.22 -12.23 -3.91
N LEU A 693 13.16 -12.66 -3.21
CA LEU A 693 12.57 -13.98 -3.40
C LEU A 693 11.87 -14.11 -4.76
N PHE A 694 11.20 -13.06 -5.23
CA PHE A 694 10.65 -13.04 -6.58
C PHE A 694 11.75 -13.21 -7.63
N GLY A 695 12.80 -12.40 -7.57
CA GLY A 695 13.94 -12.50 -8.49
C GLY A 695 14.62 -13.86 -8.41
N GLY A 696 14.83 -14.41 -7.22
CA GLY A 696 15.39 -15.74 -7.02
C GLY A 696 14.50 -16.85 -7.60
N GLY A 697 13.20 -16.81 -7.34
CA GLY A 697 12.21 -17.76 -7.87
C GLY A 697 12.12 -17.73 -9.39
N LEU A 698 12.15 -16.53 -9.98
CA LEU A 698 12.24 -16.36 -11.43
C LEU A 698 13.52 -16.97 -11.97
N GLY A 699 14.65 -16.79 -11.28
CA GLY A 699 15.94 -17.40 -11.61
C GLY A 699 15.91 -18.94 -11.60
N ILE A 700 15.26 -19.56 -10.59
CA ILE A 700 15.05 -21.02 -10.56
C ILE A 700 14.24 -21.46 -11.78
N SER A 701 13.17 -20.73 -12.08
CA SER A 701 12.27 -21.06 -13.17
C SER A 701 12.99 -21.00 -14.51
N ILE A 702 13.70 -19.90 -14.78
CA ILE A 702 14.48 -19.72 -16.01
C ILE A 702 15.54 -20.81 -16.13
N ALA A 703 16.30 -21.08 -15.07
CA ALA A 703 17.35 -22.11 -15.10
C ALA A 703 16.79 -23.51 -15.35
N THR A 704 15.61 -23.83 -14.81
CA THR A 704 14.95 -25.12 -15.02
C THR A 704 14.47 -25.28 -16.47
N VAL A 705 14.03 -24.20 -17.10
CA VAL A 705 13.62 -24.20 -18.52
C VAL A 705 14.82 -24.26 -19.44
N HIS A 706 15.86 -23.49 -19.14
CA HIS A 706 17.11 -23.46 -19.89
C HIS A 706 17.78 -24.86 -19.90
N SER A 707 17.85 -25.53 -18.74
CA SER A 707 18.37 -26.90 -18.63
C SER A 707 17.55 -27.96 -19.39
N ARG A 708 16.32 -27.66 -19.83
CA ARG A 708 15.44 -28.58 -20.59
C ARG A 708 15.48 -28.36 -22.10
N ALA A 709 16.12 -27.28 -22.58
CA ALA A 709 16.15 -26.93 -24.00
C ALA A 709 17.31 -27.58 -24.79
N GLU A 710 18.18 -28.35 -24.14
CA GLU A 710 19.39 -28.96 -24.74
C GLU A 710 19.14 -30.44 -25.13
N ASN A 711 18.64 -30.70 -26.37
CA ASN A 711 18.11 -32.01 -26.79
C ASN A 711 18.92 -32.81 -27.83
N TYR A 712 20.18 -32.44 -28.11
CA TYR A 712 20.99 -33.08 -29.17
C TYR A 712 21.81 -34.28 -28.67
N TYR A 713 21.67 -35.44 -29.32
CA TYR A 713 22.39 -36.68 -29.01
C TYR A 713 22.86 -37.41 -30.28
N LEU A 714 23.97 -38.15 -30.17
CA LEU A 714 24.34 -39.23 -31.09
C LEU A 714 24.17 -40.57 -30.38
N LYS A 715 23.68 -41.59 -31.06
CA LYS A 715 23.68 -42.99 -30.63
C LYS A 715 24.62 -43.78 -31.51
N ILE A 716 25.51 -44.58 -30.96
CA ILE A 716 26.28 -45.54 -31.75
C ILE A 716 25.37 -46.75 -32.01
N THR A 717 25.04 -47.02 -33.27
CA THR A 717 24.16 -48.13 -33.67
C THR A 717 24.92 -49.38 -34.12
N GLN A 718 26.18 -49.23 -34.51
CA GLN A 718 27.09 -50.33 -34.84
C GLN A 718 28.53 -49.94 -34.49
N GLY A 719 29.33 -50.87 -33.98
CA GLY A 719 30.73 -50.66 -33.59
C GLY A 719 31.07 -51.28 -32.22
N LYS A 720 32.32 -51.13 -31.77
CA LYS A 720 32.78 -51.69 -30.46
C LYS A 720 32.04 -51.13 -29.24
N LYS A 721 31.44 -49.94 -29.37
CA LYS A 721 30.65 -49.27 -28.33
C LYS A 721 29.17 -49.18 -28.72
N ASN A 722 28.61 -50.30 -29.17
CA ASN A 722 27.22 -50.36 -29.60
C ASN A 722 26.26 -49.88 -28.49
N GLU A 723 25.22 -49.15 -28.88
CA GLU A 723 24.22 -48.49 -28.04
C GLU A 723 24.67 -47.32 -27.14
N GLU A 724 25.94 -46.90 -27.20
CA GLU A 724 26.39 -45.72 -26.46
C GLU A 724 25.70 -44.45 -26.98
N THR A 725 25.16 -43.65 -26.06
CA THR A 725 24.57 -42.34 -26.39
C THR A 725 25.50 -41.22 -25.95
N ILE A 726 25.93 -40.40 -26.91
CA ILE A 726 26.84 -39.28 -26.72
C ILE A 726 26.02 -37.99 -26.70
N PRO A 727 25.96 -37.26 -25.58
CA PRO A 727 25.24 -35.99 -25.46
C PRO A 727 26.00 -34.85 -26.14
N ILE A 728 25.86 -34.73 -27.47
CA ILE A 728 26.55 -33.71 -28.26
C ILE A 728 26.11 -32.27 -27.94
N HIS A 729 24.94 -32.08 -27.33
CA HIS A 729 24.51 -30.75 -26.82
C HIS A 729 25.50 -30.13 -25.83
N LYS A 730 26.34 -30.93 -25.15
CA LYS A 730 27.38 -30.41 -24.26
C LYS A 730 28.41 -29.53 -24.97
N TRP A 731 28.61 -29.77 -26.27
CA TRP A 731 29.66 -29.13 -27.06
C TRP A 731 29.12 -28.38 -28.29
N MET A 732 28.00 -28.82 -28.86
CA MET A 732 27.30 -28.12 -29.96
C MET A 732 26.27 -27.08 -29.46
N SER A 733 26.29 -26.71 -28.18
CA SER A 733 25.34 -25.68 -27.71
C SER A 733 25.72 -24.31 -28.27
N TYR A 734 24.70 -23.61 -28.79
CA TYR A 734 24.81 -22.22 -29.23
C TYR A 734 25.32 -21.28 -28.12
N GLN A 735 25.27 -21.69 -26.85
CA GLN A 735 25.49 -20.83 -25.69
C GLN A 735 26.63 -21.28 -24.76
N GLY A 736 27.41 -22.31 -25.09
CA GLY A 736 28.58 -22.60 -24.25
C GLY A 736 29.56 -23.72 -24.59
N GLY A 737 29.39 -24.45 -25.70
CA GLY A 737 30.49 -25.19 -26.31
C GLY A 737 31.17 -24.37 -27.40
N HIS A 738 32.23 -24.89 -28.03
CA HIS A 738 32.90 -24.24 -29.16
C HIS A 738 32.04 -24.19 -30.44
N ASN A 739 30.73 -24.52 -30.35
CA ASN A 739 29.78 -24.76 -31.46
C ASN A 739 30.23 -25.84 -32.45
N GLU A 740 31.40 -26.40 -32.24
CA GLU A 740 32.09 -27.34 -33.10
C GLU A 740 32.42 -28.55 -32.24
N VAL A 741 32.05 -29.72 -32.74
CA VAL A 741 32.40 -31.00 -32.15
C VAL A 741 33.22 -31.75 -33.15
N TYR A 742 34.47 -31.98 -32.81
CA TYR A 742 35.38 -32.78 -33.60
C TYR A 742 35.27 -34.24 -33.21
N ILE A 743 35.14 -35.10 -34.22
CA ILE A 743 35.17 -36.56 -34.10
C ILE A 743 36.48 -37.03 -34.74
N GLY A 744 37.28 -37.80 -34.01
CA GLY A 744 38.53 -38.35 -34.53
C GLY A 744 39.37 -39.07 -33.47
N ARG A 745 40.62 -39.38 -33.80
CA ARG A 745 41.57 -40.07 -32.89
C ARG A 745 42.28 -39.14 -31.90
N ALA A 746 42.44 -37.87 -32.25
CA ALA A 746 43.25 -36.94 -31.48
C ALA A 746 42.66 -36.68 -30.10
N PHE A 747 43.53 -36.44 -29.11
CA PHE A 747 43.13 -35.93 -27.79
C PHE A 747 42.47 -34.54 -27.84
N SER A 748 42.58 -33.83 -28.96
CA SER A 748 41.94 -32.53 -29.18
C SER A 748 40.50 -32.61 -29.68
N CYS A 749 39.95 -33.82 -29.88
CA CYS A 749 38.57 -34.04 -30.28
C CYS A 749 37.65 -34.23 -29.07
N GLU A 750 36.47 -33.59 -29.08
CA GLU A 750 35.45 -33.79 -28.05
C GLU A 750 34.92 -35.23 -28.04
N ILE A 751 34.80 -35.83 -29.23
CA ILE A 751 34.48 -37.24 -29.39
C ILE A 751 35.74 -37.96 -29.85
N GLN A 752 36.51 -38.45 -28.89
CA GLN A 752 37.70 -39.24 -29.14
C GLN A 752 37.32 -40.71 -29.39
N MET A 753 37.55 -41.20 -30.61
CA MET A 753 37.30 -42.59 -31.01
C MET A 753 38.40 -43.54 -30.52
N ASN A 754 38.69 -43.53 -29.21
CA ASN A 754 39.78 -44.32 -28.62
C ASN A 754 39.57 -45.85 -28.73
N TRP A 755 38.32 -46.29 -28.90
CA TRP A 755 37.94 -47.70 -29.09
C TRP A 755 38.39 -48.26 -30.45
N GLU A 756 38.63 -47.40 -31.44
CA GLU A 756 39.16 -47.74 -32.76
C GLU A 756 40.53 -47.07 -33.02
N SER A 757 41.32 -46.86 -31.96
CA SER A 757 42.66 -46.23 -32.03
C SER A 757 43.67 -46.91 -32.97
N LYS A 758 43.45 -48.18 -33.34
CA LYS A 758 44.30 -48.93 -34.29
C LYS A 758 43.75 -48.95 -35.73
N ASN A 759 42.58 -48.37 -35.97
CA ASN A 759 41.97 -48.34 -37.30
C ASN A 759 42.69 -47.29 -38.18
N PRO A 760 43.28 -47.68 -39.33
CA PRO A 760 43.91 -46.73 -40.25
C PRO A 760 42.89 -45.80 -40.92
N ASP A 761 41.61 -46.17 -40.98
CA ASP A 761 40.55 -45.45 -41.72
C ASP A 761 39.95 -44.25 -40.93
N ILE A 762 40.53 -43.91 -39.77
CA ILE A 762 40.09 -42.79 -38.92
C ILE A 762 41.22 -41.78 -38.79
N ALA A 763 40.96 -40.53 -39.16
CA ALA A 763 41.93 -39.45 -39.04
C ALA A 763 42.02 -38.89 -37.61
N GLU A 764 43.07 -38.12 -37.33
CA GLU A 764 43.23 -37.38 -36.07
C GLU A 764 42.03 -36.45 -35.79
N LYS A 765 41.55 -35.72 -36.82
CA LYS A 765 40.26 -35.00 -36.85
C LYS A 765 39.51 -35.39 -38.12
N HIS A 766 38.55 -36.31 -38.03
CA HIS A 766 37.89 -36.91 -39.19
C HIS A 766 36.65 -36.13 -39.62
N ALA A 767 35.76 -35.80 -38.68
CA ALA A 767 34.52 -35.07 -38.96
C ALA A 767 34.29 -33.95 -37.96
N LYS A 768 33.51 -32.95 -38.38
CA LYS A 768 33.10 -31.81 -37.57
C LYS A 768 31.58 -31.70 -37.58
N LEU A 769 30.99 -31.55 -36.40
CA LEU A 769 29.57 -31.27 -36.21
C LEU A 769 29.38 -29.86 -35.67
N TYR A 770 28.43 -29.11 -36.22
CA TYR A 770 28.08 -27.78 -35.72
C TYR A 770 26.66 -27.38 -36.11
N LEU A 771 26.15 -26.30 -35.52
CA LEU A 771 24.90 -25.68 -35.97
C LEU A 771 25.21 -24.69 -37.09
N ASN A 772 24.60 -24.85 -38.27
CA ASN A 772 24.74 -23.88 -39.37
C ASN A 772 24.04 -22.55 -39.05
N SER A 773 24.15 -21.56 -39.94
CA SER A 773 23.53 -20.24 -39.78
C SER A 773 22.00 -20.24 -39.64
N ASN A 774 21.33 -21.33 -40.03
CA ASN A 774 19.88 -21.55 -39.90
C ASN A 774 19.51 -22.38 -38.66
N ASN A 775 20.45 -22.60 -37.72
CA ASN A 775 20.30 -23.43 -36.52
C ASN A 775 19.99 -24.92 -36.80
N ILE A 776 20.39 -25.43 -37.96
CA ILE A 776 20.27 -26.84 -38.29
C ILE A 776 21.61 -27.53 -37.95
N PRO A 777 21.61 -28.65 -37.19
CA PRO A 777 22.80 -29.46 -36.97
C PRO A 777 23.31 -30.01 -38.30
N VAL A 778 24.58 -29.77 -38.60
CA VAL A 778 25.25 -30.25 -39.81
C VAL A 778 26.50 -31.03 -39.46
N ILE A 779 26.87 -31.97 -40.33
CA ILE A 779 28.13 -32.70 -40.30
C ILE A 779 28.95 -32.37 -41.55
N VAL A 780 30.26 -32.23 -41.37
CA VAL A 780 31.25 -31.99 -42.43
C VAL A 780 32.40 -32.97 -42.28
N SER A 781 32.79 -33.64 -43.37
CA SER A 781 34.03 -34.43 -43.43
C SER A 781 35.23 -33.52 -43.68
N LEU A 782 36.31 -33.69 -42.91
CA LEU A 782 37.47 -32.81 -42.93
C LEU A 782 38.64 -33.35 -43.79
N VAL A 783 38.64 -34.63 -44.14
CA VAL A 783 39.79 -35.29 -44.80
C VAL A 783 39.33 -35.93 -46.11
N SER A 784 40.07 -35.69 -47.20
CA SER A 784 39.75 -36.21 -48.56
C SER A 784 39.98 -37.71 -48.72
N ASP A 785 40.94 -38.24 -47.99
CA ASP A 785 41.44 -39.61 -48.19
C ASP A 785 40.77 -40.61 -47.24
N MET A 786 39.77 -40.16 -46.47
CA MET A 786 39.06 -40.95 -45.45
C MET A 786 37.56 -40.84 -45.66
N THR A 787 36.88 -41.98 -45.78
CA THR A 787 35.46 -42.01 -46.13
C THR A 787 34.56 -41.84 -44.91
N THR A 788 33.70 -40.82 -44.95
CA THR A 788 32.51 -40.72 -44.08
C THR A 788 31.29 -41.07 -44.92
N VAL A 789 30.58 -42.15 -44.59
CA VAL A 789 29.38 -42.56 -45.35
C VAL A 789 28.15 -41.97 -44.69
N TYR A 790 27.32 -41.28 -45.46
CA TYR A 790 26.10 -40.64 -44.98
C TYR A 790 24.86 -41.47 -45.35
N ASN A 791 24.03 -41.77 -44.34
CA ASN A 791 22.77 -42.50 -44.46
C ASN A 791 22.87 -43.83 -45.24
N ASP A 792 24.01 -44.51 -45.13
CA ASP A 792 24.36 -45.75 -45.87
C ASP A 792 24.21 -45.67 -47.40
N ARG A 793 24.19 -44.46 -47.98
CA ARG A 793 23.89 -44.26 -49.42
C ARG A 793 25.04 -43.67 -50.23
N PHE A 794 25.78 -42.72 -49.69
CA PHE A 794 26.87 -42.06 -50.42
C PHE A 794 27.96 -41.55 -49.49
N GLU A 795 29.17 -41.44 -50.04
CA GLU A 795 30.32 -40.84 -49.37
C GLU A 795 30.17 -39.32 -49.32
N MET A 796 30.47 -38.73 -48.17
CA MET A 796 30.44 -37.28 -47.99
C MET A 796 31.60 -36.61 -48.71
N ASN A 797 31.33 -35.58 -49.50
CA ASN A 797 32.38 -34.74 -50.06
C ASN A 797 33.08 -33.94 -48.95
N THR A 798 34.40 -33.83 -49.04
CA THR A 798 35.21 -33.05 -48.10
C THR A 798 34.74 -31.59 -48.06
N SER A 799 34.65 -31.01 -46.87
CA SER A 799 34.24 -29.61 -46.63
C SER A 799 32.82 -29.24 -47.07
N LYS A 800 31.97 -30.21 -47.47
CA LYS A 800 30.55 -29.98 -47.76
C LYS A 800 29.68 -30.25 -46.54
N GLU A 801 28.68 -29.39 -46.30
CA GLU A 801 27.72 -29.54 -45.21
C GLU A 801 26.62 -30.56 -45.55
N TYR A 802 26.32 -31.45 -44.61
CA TYR A 802 25.20 -32.39 -44.66
C TYR A 802 24.32 -32.23 -43.41
N GLU A 803 23.02 -32.05 -43.59
CA GLU A 803 22.05 -31.72 -42.53
C GLU A 803 21.59 -32.94 -41.73
N LEU A 804 21.85 -32.96 -40.43
CA LEU A 804 21.46 -34.04 -39.52
C LEU A 804 20.03 -33.84 -38.98
N TYR A 805 19.08 -34.54 -39.58
CA TYR A 805 17.71 -34.69 -39.08
C TYR A 805 17.59 -35.90 -38.14
N ASN A 806 16.62 -35.86 -37.23
CA ASN A 806 16.37 -36.93 -36.26
C ASN A 806 16.27 -38.31 -36.96
N GLY A 807 17.09 -39.27 -36.51
CA GLY A 807 17.15 -40.62 -37.03
C GLY A 807 18.23 -40.86 -38.10
N ILE A 808 18.87 -39.81 -38.64
CA ILE A 808 19.91 -39.95 -39.67
C ILE A 808 21.15 -40.64 -39.12
N ILE A 809 21.73 -41.52 -39.93
CA ILE A 809 22.96 -42.24 -39.62
C ILE A 809 24.15 -41.76 -40.45
N PHE A 810 25.36 -41.82 -39.89
CA PHE A 810 26.61 -41.65 -40.60
C PHE A 810 27.68 -42.58 -40.05
N LYS A 811 28.57 -43.07 -40.90
CA LYS A 811 29.61 -44.05 -40.58
C LYS A 811 31.00 -43.44 -40.69
N ILE A 812 31.82 -43.65 -39.67
CA ILE A 812 33.24 -43.29 -39.61
C ILE A 812 34.03 -44.54 -39.18
N GLY A 813 34.94 -45.02 -40.02
CA GLY A 813 35.62 -46.31 -39.80
C GLY A 813 34.60 -47.45 -39.69
N ASN A 814 34.66 -48.22 -38.60
CA ASN A 814 33.68 -49.29 -38.34
C ASN A 814 32.52 -48.86 -37.41
N THR A 815 32.49 -47.60 -36.98
CA THR A 815 31.46 -47.08 -36.08
C THR A 815 30.36 -46.37 -36.88
N VAL A 816 29.10 -46.77 -36.68
CA VAL A 816 27.91 -46.10 -37.22
C VAL A 816 27.27 -45.27 -36.11
N PHE A 817 27.16 -43.97 -36.34
CA PHE A 817 26.47 -43.03 -35.48
C PHE A 817 25.08 -42.75 -36.03
N GLN A 818 24.10 -42.59 -35.15
CA GLN A 818 22.75 -42.14 -35.43
C GLN A 818 22.51 -40.85 -34.66
N TYR A 819 22.25 -39.76 -35.38
CA TYR A 819 21.77 -38.55 -34.76
C TYR A 819 20.32 -38.72 -34.32
N PHE A 820 20.00 -38.37 -33.08
CA PHE A 820 18.62 -38.35 -32.63
C PHE A 820 18.37 -37.21 -31.63
N GLU A 821 17.16 -36.68 -31.71
CA GLU A 821 16.62 -35.72 -30.78
C GLU A 821 15.64 -36.46 -29.87
N LYS A 822 15.79 -36.32 -28.55
CA LYS A 822 14.79 -36.87 -27.64
C LYS A 822 13.47 -36.14 -27.86
N GLU A 823 12.48 -36.85 -28.40
CA GLU A 823 11.11 -36.37 -28.40
C GLU A 823 10.62 -36.12 -26.96
N LYS A 824 9.80 -35.08 -26.82
CA LYS A 824 9.38 -34.46 -25.56
C LYS A 824 8.66 -35.39 -24.59
#